data_AF-A0A6N2SBB1-F1
#
_entry.id   AF-A0A6N2SBB1-F1
#
_cell.length_a   1.000
_cell.length_b   1.000
_cell.length_c   1.000
_cell.angle_alpha   90.00
_cell.angle_beta   90.00
_cell.angle_gamma   90.00
#
_symmetry.space_group_name_H-M   'P 1'
#
loop_
_entity.id
_entity.type
_entity.pdbx_description
1 polymer ?
#
loop_
_entity_poly.entity_id
_entity_poly.type
_entity_poly.pdbx_seq_one_letter_code
_entity_poly.pdbx_strand_id
1 'polypeptide(L)'
;MWDVLNGKHANTTIPKLTGALKRYTVLTENEEYYNALTPDEKDELGMYLQAAENFWQITVDHHTYVTGGNSQSEHFHEADKIGYDATKSEYDASTTCETCNTYNMLKLSKALYKVTGDKKYMDYFETTYINAILPAQNPETGTTMYFQPMAPGYNKVFNRPFDEFWCCTGTGMENFSKLGDNIYQVNADGASVHMFFSSELKDEEHHLKLKQTANIPNEDIVTFEVESADTGTVLRFRKPDWLAGKAEIKVNGSAIGLEEENGYYLVRDVKAGDKITYRMPMTIQAYTMPDKENLVAFKYGPVVLSAALGTNNIESSNPNGILVRVGTFDANCQTVITIENSSIEEWLADVADHVVRIEDGENGQIQFRLKNVDSESEALIYSPHYMRYQERYGIYMYMEEPDSEASQDRILANKEAIREEEMSTDYLNNFDDNNSEAAKGQAGENTAVGVWEGKGYRDAQKDGWFSYELRIDPDAEHNYLNCTFYSGDRGRKFDILINGEKAETYDFSDAPSENTFFVHRIELSKEQIAQAKEGKITVRFQSQPEYNSYVGGLFGISTSTSAAYDTDASLKALIFDQGTLTEEFDPDRTEYVLEVSKDMESVKMLATPKMESGLVYVDNILIDDKHQRTIALTGDETIVTLNVKAQDHVTSKKYEITIRKTDAPVLDKTALLNKIEEAKQIRADGYTEESYAVLQEAIKQAEKAVGEVQTKEEVDAAVKALQEAIDGLEKEDSDAGKPDTGESGTGNSGIGTSDQGSEGEKTSSNVSVKTGDTTSVLIVVISMALAAGAMLGVVRRKTQKRK
;
A
#
# COMPACT_ATOMS: atom_id res chain seq x y z
N MET A 1 7.16 -12.75 -35.24
CA MET A 1 8.44 -12.07 -34.95
C MET A 1 9.17 -12.94 -33.93
N TRP A 2 10.49 -13.16 -34.01
CA TRP A 2 11.21 -13.96 -33.01
C TRP A 2 11.80 -13.00 -31.97
N ASP A 3 11.36 -13.13 -30.71
CA ASP A 3 11.97 -12.47 -29.56
C ASP A 3 13.32 -13.12 -29.14
N VAL A 4 14.38 -12.32 -29.19
CA VAL A 4 15.76 -12.73 -28.83
C VAL A 4 16.28 -11.97 -27.60
N LEU A 5 15.41 -11.30 -26.85
CA LEU A 5 15.77 -10.37 -25.78
C LEU A 5 16.12 -11.05 -24.46
N ASN A 6 15.57 -12.23 -24.16
CA ASN A 6 15.83 -12.93 -22.90
C ASN A 6 17.33 -13.03 -22.58
N GLY A 7 17.70 -12.60 -21.36
CA GLY A 7 19.05 -12.54 -20.84
C GLY A 7 19.89 -11.37 -21.34
N LYS A 8 19.36 -10.49 -22.21
CA LYS A 8 20.07 -9.28 -22.63
C LYS A 8 19.88 -8.17 -21.61
N HIS A 9 20.97 -7.47 -21.27
CA HIS A 9 20.88 -6.21 -20.55
C HIS A 9 20.08 -5.19 -21.38
N ALA A 10 18.98 -4.70 -20.82
CA ALA A 10 17.98 -3.89 -21.49
C ALA A 10 18.55 -2.53 -21.90
N ASN A 11 19.12 -1.77 -20.95
CA ASN A 11 19.70 -0.45 -21.20
C ASN A 11 20.89 -0.48 -22.18
N THR A 12 21.59 -1.61 -22.26
CA THR A 12 22.66 -1.80 -23.26
C THR A 12 22.08 -2.04 -24.66
N THR A 13 20.87 -2.60 -24.75
CA THR A 13 20.25 -3.03 -26.02
C THR A 13 19.46 -1.89 -26.67
N ILE A 14 18.62 -1.17 -25.91
CA ILE A 14 17.73 -0.11 -26.44
C ILE A 14 18.51 0.96 -27.23
N PRO A 15 19.63 1.54 -26.73
CA PRO A 15 20.38 2.56 -27.47
C PRO A 15 20.98 2.06 -28.78
N LYS A 16 21.25 0.76 -28.92
CA LYS A 16 21.77 0.18 -30.18
C LYS A 16 20.71 0.27 -31.28
N LEU A 17 19.44 0.04 -30.95
CA LEU A 17 18.33 0.13 -31.90
C LEU A 17 17.96 1.59 -32.20
N THR A 18 18.07 2.48 -31.22
CA THR A 18 18.01 3.93 -31.47
C THR A 18 19.14 4.37 -32.41
N GLY A 19 20.34 3.82 -32.25
CA GLY A 19 21.48 4.04 -33.14
C GLY A 19 21.27 3.48 -34.55
N ALA A 20 20.67 2.30 -34.67
CA ALA A 20 20.28 1.71 -35.96
C ALA A 20 19.29 2.61 -36.71
N LEU A 21 18.24 3.08 -36.03
CA LEU A 21 17.28 4.03 -36.60
C LEU A 21 17.92 5.37 -36.96
N LYS A 22 18.87 5.85 -36.15
CA LYS A 22 19.62 7.07 -36.49
C LYS A 22 20.49 6.88 -37.72
N ARG A 23 21.11 5.71 -37.88
CA ARG A 23 21.87 5.34 -39.08
C ARG A 23 20.96 5.31 -40.31
N TYR A 24 19.77 4.71 -40.21
CA TYR A 24 18.76 4.72 -41.26
C TYR A 24 18.46 6.16 -41.71
N THR A 25 17.93 6.99 -40.80
CA THR A 25 17.53 8.38 -41.12
C THR A 25 18.65 9.22 -41.69
N VAL A 26 19.85 9.20 -41.09
CA VAL A 26 20.99 9.99 -41.59
C VAL A 26 21.41 9.57 -43.00
N LEU A 27 21.41 8.28 -43.30
CA LEU A 27 21.82 7.77 -44.61
C LEU A 27 20.73 7.89 -45.68
N THR A 28 19.45 7.88 -45.31
CA THR A 28 18.33 8.00 -46.25
C THR A 28 17.92 9.45 -46.54
N GLU A 29 17.99 10.33 -45.54
CA GLU A 29 17.49 11.71 -45.67
C GLU A 29 18.55 12.67 -46.22
N ASN A 30 19.85 12.33 -46.10
CA ASN A 30 20.92 13.13 -46.68
C ASN A 30 21.28 12.61 -48.07
N GLU A 31 20.98 13.40 -49.11
CA GLU A 31 21.20 13.02 -50.50
C GLU A 31 22.68 12.73 -50.83
N GLU A 32 23.62 13.47 -50.23
CA GLU A 32 25.06 13.24 -50.42
C GLU A 32 25.48 11.88 -49.85
N TYR A 33 25.04 11.57 -48.63
CA TYR A 33 25.35 10.29 -47.98
C TYR A 33 24.68 9.13 -48.70
N TYR A 34 23.40 9.26 -49.07
CA TYR A 34 22.68 8.23 -49.81
C TYR A 34 23.37 7.93 -51.15
N ASN A 35 23.80 8.97 -51.88
CA ASN A 35 24.47 8.79 -53.18
C ASN A 35 25.88 8.20 -53.06
N ALA A 36 26.52 8.30 -51.90
CA ALA A 36 27.82 7.69 -51.63
C ALA A 36 27.75 6.18 -51.35
N LEU A 37 26.56 5.64 -51.03
CA LEU A 37 26.37 4.21 -50.75
C LEU A 37 26.35 3.37 -52.03
N THR A 38 26.87 2.15 -51.91
CA THR A 38 26.73 1.09 -52.93
C THR A 38 25.27 0.62 -53.06
N PRO A 39 24.88 -0.04 -54.16
CA PRO A 39 23.54 -0.61 -54.30
C PRO A 39 23.17 -1.57 -53.16
N ASP A 40 24.07 -2.48 -52.78
CA ASP A 40 23.84 -3.45 -51.71
C ASP A 40 23.61 -2.75 -50.35
N GLU A 41 24.40 -1.71 -50.04
CA GLU A 41 24.21 -0.92 -48.81
C GLU A 41 22.85 -0.21 -48.78
N LYS A 42 22.34 0.27 -49.92
CA LYS A 42 21.01 0.89 -50.02
C LYS A 42 19.90 -0.12 -49.78
N ASP A 43 20.02 -1.31 -50.36
CA ASP A 43 19.05 -2.40 -50.19
C ASP A 43 18.98 -2.87 -48.72
N GLU A 44 20.10 -2.78 -47.99
CA GLU A 44 20.17 -3.13 -46.57
C GLU A 44 19.64 -2.05 -45.60
N LEU A 45 19.49 -0.78 -46.02
CA LEU A 45 19.11 0.31 -45.10
C LEU A 45 17.79 0.03 -44.39
N GLY A 46 16.78 -0.50 -45.10
CA GLY A 46 15.46 -0.79 -44.55
C GLY A 46 15.49 -1.76 -43.36
N MET A 47 16.50 -2.62 -43.28
CA MET A 47 16.70 -3.54 -42.15
C MET A 47 16.83 -2.78 -40.83
N TYR A 48 17.49 -1.62 -40.80
CA TYR A 48 17.72 -0.86 -39.58
C TYR A 48 16.41 -0.28 -39.01
N LEU A 49 15.53 0.24 -39.87
CA LEU A 49 14.19 0.69 -39.46
C LEU A 49 13.36 -0.50 -38.96
N GLN A 50 13.29 -1.57 -39.76
CA GLN A 50 12.51 -2.76 -39.41
C GLN A 50 12.98 -3.38 -38.08
N ALA A 51 14.29 -3.42 -37.81
CA ALA A 51 14.84 -3.91 -36.56
C ALA A 51 14.43 -3.03 -35.37
N ALA A 52 14.41 -1.71 -35.54
CA ALA A 52 13.97 -0.77 -34.50
C ALA A 52 12.46 -0.88 -34.22
N GLU A 53 11.62 -0.99 -35.26
CA GLU A 53 10.17 -1.22 -35.13
C GLU A 53 9.87 -2.54 -34.43
N ASN A 54 10.53 -3.61 -34.87
CA ASN A 54 10.36 -4.95 -34.30
C ASN A 54 10.79 -5.00 -32.84
N PHE A 55 11.96 -4.43 -32.52
CA PHE A 55 12.46 -4.36 -31.15
C PHE A 55 11.50 -3.61 -30.23
N TRP A 56 11.01 -2.45 -30.68
CA TRP A 56 10.05 -1.65 -29.91
C TRP A 56 8.77 -2.45 -29.66
N GLN A 57 8.21 -3.08 -30.70
CA GLN A 57 6.97 -3.85 -30.59
C GLN A 57 7.13 -5.05 -29.65
N ILE A 58 8.20 -5.84 -29.78
CA ILE A 58 8.49 -6.96 -28.87
C ILE A 58 8.60 -6.47 -27.43
N THR A 59 9.33 -5.38 -27.20
CA THR A 59 9.55 -4.85 -25.86
C THR A 59 8.23 -4.43 -25.21
N VAL A 60 7.42 -3.66 -25.93
CA VAL A 60 6.15 -3.13 -25.42
C VAL A 60 5.11 -4.22 -25.21
N ASP A 61 5.03 -5.20 -26.12
CA ASP A 61 4.00 -6.25 -26.05
C ASP A 61 4.30 -7.32 -24.98
N HIS A 62 5.57 -7.62 -24.73
CA HIS A 62 5.96 -8.82 -23.97
C HIS A 62 6.85 -8.56 -22.74
N HIS A 63 7.43 -7.36 -22.60
CA HIS A 63 8.42 -7.04 -21.56
C HIS A 63 8.11 -5.77 -20.76
N THR A 64 6.95 -5.15 -20.98
CA THR A 64 6.61 -3.84 -20.42
C THR A 64 5.49 -3.94 -19.40
N TYR A 65 5.69 -3.31 -18.24
CA TYR A 65 4.71 -3.15 -17.18
C TYR A 65 3.71 -2.02 -17.51
N VAL A 66 2.61 -1.92 -16.77
CA VAL A 66 1.55 -0.91 -16.97
C VAL A 66 2.05 0.55 -16.95
N THR A 67 3.17 0.80 -16.26
CA THR A 67 3.84 2.11 -16.19
C THR A 67 4.61 2.47 -17.47
N GLY A 68 4.82 1.52 -18.38
CA GLY A 68 5.67 1.66 -19.56
C GLY A 68 7.13 1.23 -19.36
N GLY A 69 7.54 1.00 -18.11
CA GLY A 69 8.87 0.49 -17.76
C GLY A 69 9.07 -0.98 -18.11
N ASN A 70 10.31 -1.46 -18.10
CA ASN A 70 10.67 -2.85 -18.40
C ASN A 70 11.91 -3.31 -17.62
N SER A 71 12.22 -4.60 -17.74
CA SER A 71 13.34 -5.32 -17.11
C SER A 71 13.16 -5.64 -15.62
N GLN A 72 13.91 -6.64 -15.17
CA GLN A 72 14.20 -6.91 -13.76
C GLN A 72 15.70 -7.14 -13.62
N SER A 73 16.31 -6.52 -12.60
CA SER A 73 17.76 -6.50 -12.42
C SER A 73 18.49 -6.11 -13.72
N GLU A 74 18.00 -5.08 -14.42
CA GLU A 74 18.58 -4.48 -15.64
C GLU A 74 18.50 -5.33 -16.92
N HIS A 75 17.91 -6.53 -16.84
CA HIS A 75 17.86 -7.49 -17.94
C HIS A 75 16.43 -7.75 -18.41
N PHE A 76 16.29 -7.97 -19.72
CA PHE A 76 15.11 -8.65 -20.26
C PHE A 76 15.15 -10.12 -19.83
N HIS A 77 14.01 -10.65 -19.44
CA HIS A 77 13.84 -12.06 -19.07
C HIS A 77 12.97 -12.77 -20.08
N GLU A 78 12.31 -13.86 -19.71
CA GLU A 78 11.41 -14.57 -20.59
C GLU A 78 10.19 -13.69 -20.93
N ALA A 79 9.80 -13.68 -22.21
CA ALA A 79 8.62 -12.97 -22.68
C ALA A 79 7.38 -13.40 -21.88
N ASP A 80 6.51 -12.45 -21.58
CA ASP A 80 5.24 -12.69 -20.88
C ASP A 80 5.41 -13.29 -19.45
N LYS A 81 6.60 -13.17 -18.84
CA LYS A 81 6.91 -13.60 -17.46
C LYS A 81 7.18 -12.46 -16.47
N ILE A 82 6.75 -11.25 -16.81
CA ILE A 82 7.00 -10.05 -16.01
C ILE A 82 6.32 -10.09 -14.63
N GLY A 83 5.20 -10.81 -14.47
CA GLY A 83 4.55 -11.00 -13.19
C GLY A 83 5.38 -11.89 -12.26
N TYR A 84 5.93 -12.99 -12.78
CA TYR A 84 6.91 -13.82 -12.09
C TYR A 84 8.15 -13.01 -11.69
N ASP A 85 8.76 -12.25 -12.61
CA ASP A 85 9.97 -11.48 -12.31
C ASP A 85 9.75 -10.41 -11.24
N ALA A 86 8.58 -9.79 -11.23
CA ALA A 86 8.21 -8.80 -10.23
C ALA A 86 7.96 -9.38 -8.84
N THR A 87 7.82 -10.69 -8.68
CA THR A 87 7.31 -11.29 -7.43
C THR A 87 8.02 -12.57 -6.98
N LYS A 88 9.03 -13.05 -7.71
CA LYS A 88 9.73 -14.31 -7.42
C LYS A 88 10.50 -14.33 -6.09
N SER A 89 10.96 -13.18 -5.62
CA SER A 89 11.59 -13.00 -4.32
C SER A 89 11.53 -11.55 -3.89
N GLU A 90 11.68 -11.28 -2.59
CA GLU A 90 11.65 -9.90 -2.09
C GLU A 90 12.75 -9.02 -2.71
N TYR A 91 13.93 -9.61 -2.93
CA TYR A 91 15.06 -8.90 -3.53
C TYR A 91 14.80 -8.62 -5.02
N ASP A 92 14.36 -9.61 -5.77
CA ASP A 92 14.10 -9.45 -7.20
C ASP A 92 13.01 -8.41 -7.48
N ALA A 93 11.93 -8.44 -6.70
CA ALA A 93 10.84 -7.47 -6.76
C ALA A 93 11.32 -6.02 -6.58
N SER A 94 12.33 -5.79 -5.75
CA SER A 94 12.92 -4.47 -5.53
C SER A 94 13.74 -3.92 -6.71
N THR A 95 13.99 -4.75 -7.73
CA THR A 95 14.89 -4.45 -8.88
C THR A 95 14.16 -4.39 -10.23
N THR A 96 12.84 -4.21 -10.24
CA THR A 96 12.09 -4.03 -11.48
C THR A 96 12.22 -2.60 -12.03
N CYS A 97 12.04 -2.44 -13.34
CA CYS A 97 11.93 -1.12 -14.00
C CYS A 97 13.10 -0.16 -13.75
N GLU A 98 14.27 -0.43 -14.36
CA GLU A 98 15.36 0.54 -14.39
C GLU A 98 14.96 1.81 -15.16
N THR A 99 15.12 2.99 -14.56
CA THR A 99 14.72 4.30 -15.14
C THR A 99 15.43 4.60 -16.47
N CYS A 100 16.68 4.17 -16.67
CA CYS A 100 17.38 4.39 -17.94
C CYS A 100 16.71 3.69 -19.13
N ASN A 101 16.11 2.51 -18.91
CA ASN A 101 15.42 1.76 -19.96
C ASN A 101 14.24 2.58 -20.48
N THR A 102 13.45 3.10 -19.54
CA THR A 102 12.31 3.99 -19.78
C THR A 102 12.74 5.22 -20.58
N TYR A 103 13.78 5.94 -20.13
CA TYR A 103 14.34 7.10 -20.84
C TYR A 103 14.72 6.75 -22.30
N ASN A 104 15.38 5.61 -22.52
CA ASN A 104 15.85 5.23 -23.85
C ASN A 104 14.72 4.70 -24.75
N MET A 105 13.71 4.04 -24.18
CA MET A 105 12.51 3.64 -24.92
C MET A 105 11.70 4.87 -25.37
N LEU A 106 11.61 5.93 -24.56
CA LEU A 106 11.00 7.20 -24.97
C LEU A 106 11.75 7.85 -26.13
N LYS A 107 13.09 7.83 -26.12
CA LYS A 107 13.91 8.32 -27.26
C LYS A 107 13.69 7.52 -28.53
N LEU A 108 13.64 6.19 -28.41
CA LEU A 108 13.34 5.32 -29.54
C LEU A 108 11.94 5.60 -30.10
N SER A 109 10.94 5.72 -29.24
CA SER A 109 9.55 6.01 -29.61
C SER A 109 9.44 7.34 -30.34
N LYS A 110 10.06 8.40 -29.82
CA LYS A 110 10.14 9.71 -30.50
C LYS A 110 10.77 9.59 -31.89
N ALA A 111 11.86 8.85 -32.02
CA ALA A 111 12.55 8.69 -33.28
C ALA A 111 11.74 7.87 -34.30
N LEU A 112 11.08 6.80 -33.86
CA LEU A 112 10.21 5.97 -34.71
C LEU A 112 9.00 6.77 -35.18
N TYR A 113 8.37 7.53 -34.30
CA TYR A 113 7.26 8.41 -34.66
C TYR A 113 7.66 9.44 -35.72
N LYS A 114 8.84 10.05 -35.62
CA LYS A 114 9.34 10.99 -36.64
C LYS A 114 9.46 10.39 -38.04
N VAL A 115 9.74 9.09 -38.13
CA VAL A 115 9.92 8.38 -39.40
C VAL A 115 8.59 7.84 -39.93
N THR A 116 7.74 7.33 -39.05
CA THR A 116 6.55 6.54 -39.41
C THR A 116 5.25 7.34 -39.34
N GLY A 117 5.17 8.35 -38.48
CA GLY A 117 3.94 9.06 -38.13
C GLY A 117 2.93 8.22 -37.33
N ASP A 118 3.29 7.00 -36.88
CA ASP A 118 2.36 6.11 -36.19
C ASP A 118 2.12 6.55 -34.73
N LYS A 119 0.87 6.91 -34.40
CA LYS A 119 0.51 7.44 -33.09
C LYS A 119 0.83 6.51 -31.91
N LYS A 120 0.95 5.20 -32.12
CA LYS A 120 1.21 4.24 -31.04
C LYS A 120 2.47 4.57 -30.25
N TYR A 121 3.47 5.14 -30.92
CA TYR A 121 4.70 5.59 -30.30
C TYR A 121 4.47 6.75 -29.34
N MET A 122 3.52 7.65 -29.64
CA MET A 122 3.15 8.78 -28.78
C MET A 122 2.16 8.36 -27.68
N ASP A 123 1.33 7.34 -27.89
CA ASP A 123 0.51 6.74 -26.84
C ASP A 123 1.38 6.10 -25.75
N TYR A 124 2.37 5.28 -26.17
CA TYR A 124 3.39 4.77 -25.27
C TYR A 124 4.20 5.90 -24.62
N PHE A 125 4.56 6.94 -25.38
CA PHE A 125 5.33 8.06 -24.86
C PHE A 125 4.61 8.76 -23.71
N GLU A 126 3.32 9.11 -23.87
CA GLU A 126 2.53 9.74 -22.81
C GLU A 126 2.41 8.85 -21.58
N THR A 127 1.99 7.59 -21.77
CA THR A 127 1.82 6.64 -20.65
C THR A 127 3.12 6.48 -19.88
N THR A 128 4.24 6.29 -20.58
CA THR A 128 5.53 6.00 -19.96
C THR A 128 6.16 7.25 -19.32
N TYR A 129 6.00 8.41 -19.95
CA TYR A 129 6.43 9.69 -19.42
C TYR A 129 5.75 9.98 -18.07
N ILE A 130 4.42 9.86 -18.04
CA ILE A 130 3.64 10.13 -16.83
C ILE A 130 3.96 9.11 -15.75
N ASN A 131 3.98 7.82 -16.08
CA ASN A 131 3.91 6.77 -15.07
C ASN A 131 5.25 6.13 -14.69
N ALA A 132 6.33 6.46 -15.39
CA ALA A 132 7.67 5.94 -15.07
C ALA A 132 8.79 7.01 -15.10
N ILE A 133 8.61 8.16 -15.77
CA ILE A 133 9.60 9.27 -15.71
C ILE A 133 9.29 10.25 -14.59
N LEU A 134 8.07 10.80 -14.54
CA LEU A 134 7.67 11.73 -13.48
C LEU A 134 7.84 11.14 -12.05
N PRO A 135 7.41 9.89 -11.73
CA PRO A 135 7.60 9.33 -10.40
C PRO A 135 9.07 9.05 -10.03
N ALA A 136 9.98 9.08 -11.01
CA ALA A 136 11.38 8.72 -10.81
C ALA A 136 12.22 9.87 -10.24
N GLN A 137 11.63 11.03 -9.94
CA GLN A 137 12.27 12.12 -9.23
C GLN A 137 11.51 12.43 -7.95
N ASN A 138 12.26 12.64 -6.87
CA ASN A 138 11.71 13.21 -5.65
C ASN A 138 11.40 14.70 -5.91
N PRO A 139 10.14 15.13 -5.81
CA PRO A 139 9.73 16.47 -6.20
C PRO A 139 10.28 17.58 -5.28
N GLU A 140 10.74 17.24 -4.07
CA GLU A 140 11.29 18.20 -3.12
C GLU A 140 12.81 18.37 -3.28
N THR A 141 13.53 17.28 -3.51
CA THR A 141 15.01 17.28 -3.53
C THR A 141 15.60 17.25 -4.93
N GLY A 142 14.83 16.86 -5.95
CA GLY A 142 15.29 16.68 -7.32
C GLY A 142 16.14 15.42 -7.56
N THR A 143 16.37 14.61 -6.52
CA THR A 143 17.07 13.32 -6.60
C THR A 143 16.24 12.26 -7.32
N THR A 144 16.88 11.23 -7.86
CA THR A 144 16.26 10.32 -8.84
C THR A 144 16.38 8.85 -8.47
N MET A 145 15.44 8.05 -8.95
CA MET A 145 15.35 6.61 -8.70
C MET A 145 16.14 5.79 -9.73
N TYR A 146 16.72 4.68 -9.28
CA TYR A 146 17.28 3.66 -10.17
C TYR A 146 16.21 2.65 -10.61
N PHE A 147 15.68 1.89 -9.65
CA PHE A 147 14.64 0.88 -9.85
C PHE A 147 13.30 1.37 -9.32
N GLN A 148 12.22 0.89 -9.93
CA GLN A 148 10.85 1.18 -9.54
C GLN A 148 10.14 -0.16 -9.29
N PRO A 149 10.05 -0.61 -8.02
CA PRO A 149 9.37 -1.84 -7.65
C PRO A 149 7.93 -1.87 -8.17
N MET A 150 7.54 -2.94 -8.88
CA MET A 150 6.18 -3.10 -9.42
C MET A 150 5.27 -3.88 -8.46
N ALA A 151 5.86 -4.76 -7.64
CA ALA A 151 5.15 -5.44 -6.55
C ALA A 151 4.74 -4.46 -5.44
N PRO A 152 3.65 -4.75 -4.71
CA PRO A 152 3.18 -3.89 -3.63
C PRO A 152 4.06 -4.01 -2.38
N GLY A 153 4.06 -2.96 -1.56
CA GLY A 153 4.68 -2.95 -0.22
C GLY A 153 6.10 -2.41 -0.18
N TYR A 154 6.63 -1.93 -1.32
CA TYR A 154 7.97 -1.35 -1.40
C TYR A 154 7.97 0.17 -1.29
N ASN A 155 9.07 0.71 -0.79
CA ASN A 155 9.35 2.14 -0.79
C ASN A 155 10.13 2.59 -2.05
N LYS A 156 10.06 3.89 -2.34
CA LYS A 156 10.91 4.52 -3.38
C LYS A 156 12.29 4.82 -2.80
N VAL A 157 13.35 4.50 -3.54
CA VAL A 157 14.72 4.86 -3.19
C VAL A 157 15.26 5.87 -4.18
N PHE A 158 15.60 7.05 -3.68
CA PHE A 158 16.23 8.12 -4.45
C PHE A 158 17.73 8.19 -4.15
N ASN A 159 18.52 8.60 -5.14
CA ASN A 159 19.96 8.73 -5.01
C ASN A 159 20.36 9.82 -4.01
N ARG A 160 21.47 9.64 -3.31
CA ARG A 160 22.09 10.66 -2.47
C ARG A 160 22.83 11.68 -3.36
N PRO A 161 22.60 13.00 -3.20
CA PRO A 161 23.10 14.01 -4.14
C PRO A 161 24.62 14.02 -4.38
N PHE A 162 25.43 13.66 -3.38
CA PHE A 162 26.89 13.84 -3.42
C PHE A 162 27.71 12.55 -3.39
N ASP A 163 27.05 11.39 -3.20
CA ASP A 163 27.71 10.11 -2.96
C ASP A 163 27.30 9.02 -3.96
N GLU A 164 26.21 9.22 -4.72
CA GLU A 164 25.62 8.20 -5.59
C GLU A 164 25.48 8.69 -7.04
N PHE A 165 26.38 8.22 -7.90
CA PHE A 165 26.53 8.63 -9.30
C PHE A 165 26.20 7.50 -10.27
N TRP A 166 24.96 7.06 -10.25
CA TRP A 166 24.48 5.95 -11.08
C TRP A 166 24.25 6.37 -12.53
N CYS A 167 24.08 5.39 -13.44
CA CYS A 167 23.59 5.67 -14.79
C CYS A 167 22.26 6.44 -14.76
N CYS A 168 21.34 6.04 -13.87
CA CYS A 168 20.03 6.66 -13.69
C CYS A 168 20.11 8.09 -13.16
N THR A 169 21.15 8.45 -12.39
CA THR A 169 21.41 9.84 -12.01
C THR A 169 21.67 10.70 -13.26
N GLY A 170 22.48 10.18 -14.20
CA GLY A 170 22.77 10.87 -15.47
C GLY A 170 21.53 11.04 -16.35
N THR A 171 20.78 9.96 -16.61
CA THR A 171 19.54 10.05 -17.40
C THR A 171 18.45 10.84 -16.69
N GLY A 172 18.42 10.80 -15.36
CA GLY A 172 17.50 11.55 -14.50
C GLY A 172 17.66 13.05 -14.69
N MET A 173 18.91 13.55 -14.69
CA MET A 173 19.19 14.96 -15.03
C MET A 173 18.68 15.33 -16.43
N GLU A 174 18.90 14.45 -17.41
CA GLU A 174 18.43 14.69 -18.78
C GLU A 174 16.90 14.71 -18.89
N ASN A 175 16.19 13.78 -18.22
CA ASN A 175 14.73 13.70 -18.25
C ASN A 175 14.07 15.03 -17.88
N PHE A 176 14.45 15.60 -16.75
CA PHE A 176 13.79 16.79 -16.21
C PHE A 176 14.24 18.10 -16.87
N SER A 177 15.36 18.08 -17.62
CA SER A 177 15.75 19.22 -18.45
C SER A 177 14.93 19.39 -19.75
N LYS A 178 14.14 18.37 -20.12
CA LYS A 178 13.47 18.30 -21.44
C LYS A 178 11.99 17.92 -21.39
N LEU A 179 11.30 18.17 -20.27
CA LEU A 179 9.90 17.82 -20.06
C LEU A 179 8.95 18.33 -21.18
N GLY A 180 9.27 19.47 -21.81
CA GLY A 180 8.49 20.05 -22.92
C GLY A 180 8.78 19.50 -24.33
N ASP A 181 9.84 18.71 -24.55
CA ASP A 181 10.42 18.38 -25.87
C ASP A 181 9.51 17.54 -26.80
N ASN A 182 8.40 17.00 -26.29
CA ASN A 182 7.45 16.20 -27.09
C ASN A 182 5.98 16.55 -26.84
N ILE A 183 5.69 17.70 -26.23
CA ILE A 183 4.29 18.16 -26.11
C ILE A 183 3.73 18.46 -27.50
N TYR A 184 4.55 19.07 -28.37
CA TYR A 184 4.17 19.49 -29.71
C TYR A 184 5.15 18.95 -30.76
N GLN A 185 4.66 18.83 -32.00
CA GLN A 185 5.49 18.71 -33.21
C GLN A 185 5.04 19.79 -34.19
N VAL A 186 5.97 20.62 -34.65
CA VAL A 186 5.72 21.54 -35.77
C VAL A 186 5.73 20.75 -37.07
N ASN A 187 4.71 20.96 -37.90
CA ASN A 187 4.53 20.40 -39.23
C ASN A 187 4.55 21.53 -40.26
N ALA A 188 4.64 21.22 -41.55
CA ALA A 188 4.71 22.22 -42.63
C ALA A 188 3.48 23.15 -42.76
N ASP A 189 2.37 22.84 -42.09
CA ASP A 189 1.10 23.57 -42.14
C ASP A 189 0.54 23.90 -40.75
N GLY A 190 1.34 23.79 -39.68
CA GLY A 190 0.89 24.06 -38.31
C GLY A 190 1.54 23.11 -37.30
N ALA A 191 0.75 22.55 -36.38
CA ALA A 191 1.29 21.76 -35.28
C ALA A 191 0.43 20.55 -34.87
N SER A 192 1.10 19.49 -34.45
CA SER A 192 0.50 18.35 -33.75
C SER A 192 0.70 18.52 -32.25
N VAL A 193 -0.35 18.23 -31.48
CA VAL A 193 -0.33 18.20 -30.01
C VAL A 193 -0.36 16.74 -29.56
N HIS A 194 0.72 16.29 -28.94
CA HIS A 194 0.90 14.90 -28.50
C HIS A 194 0.53 14.71 -27.03
N MET A 195 0.87 15.65 -26.15
CA MET A 195 0.61 15.54 -24.71
C MET A 195 -0.16 16.75 -24.20
N PHE A 196 -0.96 16.52 -23.16
CA PHE A 196 -1.95 17.48 -22.67
C PHE A 196 -1.56 18.07 -21.32
N PHE A 197 -0.47 18.83 -21.29
CA PHE A 197 0.01 19.58 -20.11
C PHE A 197 -0.16 21.08 -20.31
N SER A 198 -0.36 21.85 -19.24
CA SER A 198 -0.38 23.31 -19.37
C SER A 198 0.97 23.82 -19.92
N SER A 199 0.94 24.47 -21.09
CA SER A 199 2.14 24.83 -21.85
C SER A 199 1.87 25.90 -22.91
N GLU A 200 2.94 26.55 -23.38
CA GLU A 200 2.90 27.47 -24.53
C GLU A 200 3.79 26.95 -25.66
N LEU A 201 3.26 26.92 -26.88
CA LEU A 201 4.04 26.74 -28.11
C LEU A 201 4.26 28.11 -28.76
N LYS A 202 5.52 28.39 -29.11
CA LYS A 202 5.92 29.55 -29.93
C LYS A 202 6.66 29.02 -31.15
N ASP A 203 5.99 29.08 -32.29
CA ASP A 203 6.53 28.65 -33.57
C ASP A 203 6.59 29.85 -34.52
N GLU A 204 7.82 30.31 -34.78
CA GLU A 204 8.08 31.47 -35.63
C GLU A 204 7.91 31.14 -37.13
N GLU A 205 7.99 29.87 -37.54
CA GLU A 205 7.91 29.47 -38.95
C GLU A 205 6.48 29.66 -39.51
N HIS A 206 5.47 29.36 -38.71
CA HIS A 206 4.05 29.46 -39.06
C HIS A 206 3.32 30.61 -38.32
N HIS A 207 4.08 31.50 -37.68
CA HIS A 207 3.59 32.55 -36.78
C HIS A 207 2.54 32.05 -35.77
N LEU A 208 2.71 30.81 -35.29
CA LEU A 208 1.76 30.13 -34.41
C LEU A 208 2.16 30.33 -32.95
N LYS A 209 1.24 30.93 -32.18
CA LYS A 209 1.31 30.98 -30.72
C LYS A 209 0.08 30.29 -30.15
N LEU A 210 0.31 29.19 -29.45
CA LEU A 210 -0.74 28.34 -28.90
C LEU A 210 -0.51 28.16 -27.41
N LYS A 211 -1.51 28.54 -26.61
CA LYS A 211 -1.50 28.30 -25.16
C LYS A 211 -2.45 27.14 -24.86
N GLN A 212 -1.92 26.08 -24.26
CA GLN A 212 -2.67 24.95 -23.73
C GLN A 212 -2.85 25.13 -22.21
N THR A 213 -4.09 25.01 -21.73
CA THR A 213 -4.43 24.90 -20.31
C THR A 213 -5.07 23.55 -20.10
N ALA A 214 -4.42 22.71 -19.30
CA ALA A 214 -4.83 21.35 -19.01
C ALA A 214 -4.70 21.04 -17.52
N ASN A 215 -5.68 20.32 -16.99
CA ASN A 215 -5.70 19.80 -15.62
C ASN A 215 -6.05 18.30 -15.65
N ILE A 216 -5.48 17.56 -16.60
CA ILE A 216 -5.61 16.10 -16.70
C ILE A 216 -4.74 15.49 -15.59
N PRO A 217 -5.21 14.51 -14.81
CA PRO A 217 -6.48 13.78 -14.96
C PRO A 217 -7.68 14.35 -14.16
N ASN A 218 -7.54 15.45 -13.43
CA ASN A 218 -8.63 16.03 -12.62
C ASN A 218 -9.86 16.43 -13.45
N GLU A 219 -9.61 16.99 -14.63
CA GLU A 219 -10.62 17.40 -15.62
C GLU A 219 -10.44 16.63 -16.91
N ASP A 220 -11.55 16.34 -17.60
CA ASP A 220 -11.57 15.67 -18.91
C ASP A 220 -11.52 16.67 -20.08
N ILE A 221 -11.25 17.95 -19.84
CA ILE A 221 -11.24 19.01 -20.86
C ILE A 221 -9.89 19.71 -20.87
N VAL A 222 -9.35 19.90 -22.08
CA VAL A 222 -8.18 20.72 -22.35
C VAL A 222 -8.61 21.94 -23.17
N THR A 223 -8.14 23.11 -22.79
CA THR A 223 -8.40 24.37 -23.52
C THR A 223 -7.16 24.83 -24.25
N PHE A 224 -7.35 25.24 -25.50
CA PHE A 224 -6.33 25.82 -26.35
C PHE A 224 -6.75 27.22 -26.77
N GLU A 225 -5.87 28.19 -26.58
CA GLU A 225 -6.06 29.58 -27.00
C GLU A 225 -5.04 29.89 -28.09
N VAL A 226 -5.54 30.24 -29.28
CA VAL A 226 -4.70 30.59 -30.45
C VAL A 226 -4.44 32.09 -30.40
N GLU A 227 -3.23 32.50 -30.03
CA GLU A 227 -2.86 33.91 -29.93
C GLU A 227 -2.44 34.50 -31.29
N SER A 228 -1.78 33.69 -32.12
CA SER A 228 -1.44 33.99 -33.51
C SER A 228 -1.38 32.72 -34.34
N ALA A 229 -1.69 32.81 -35.63
CA ALA A 229 -1.60 31.71 -36.60
C ALA A 229 -1.64 32.27 -38.03
N ASP A 230 -0.91 31.64 -38.95
CA ASP A 230 -1.00 31.94 -40.38
C ASP A 230 -2.29 31.37 -41.02
N THR A 231 -2.66 31.89 -42.19
CA THR A 231 -3.82 31.37 -42.94
C THR A 231 -3.56 29.94 -43.39
N GLY A 232 -4.53 29.04 -43.17
CA GLY A 232 -4.39 27.62 -43.50
C GLY A 232 -3.72 26.78 -42.40
N THR A 233 -3.42 27.37 -41.24
CA THR A 233 -2.85 26.62 -40.11
C THR A 233 -3.79 25.49 -39.69
N VAL A 234 -3.22 24.30 -39.49
CA VAL A 234 -3.90 23.09 -39.01
C VAL A 234 -3.35 22.68 -37.65
N LEU A 235 -4.24 22.53 -36.67
CA LEU A 235 -3.92 21.86 -35.40
C LEU A 235 -4.37 20.40 -35.46
N ARG A 236 -3.48 19.49 -35.08
CA ARG A 236 -3.72 18.04 -35.00
C ARG A 236 -3.67 17.62 -33.54
N PHE A 237 -4.81 17.31 -32.94
CA PHE A 237 -4.85 16.83 -31.55
C PHE A 237 -4.79 15.31 -31.53
N ARG A 238 -3.82 14.72 -30.82
CA ARG A 238 -3.74 13.26 -30.71
C ARG A 238 -5.06 12.71 -30.16
N LYS A 239 -5.53 11.60 -30.72
CA LYS A 239 -6.61 10.77 -30.16
C LYS A 239 -5.96 9.71 -29.26
N PRO A 240 -6.02 9.86 -27.92
CA PRO A 240 -5.39 8.91 -27.03
C PRO A 240 -6.02 7.53 -27.11
N ASP A 241 -5.23 6.50 -26.85
CA ASP A 241 -5.69 5.10 -26.78
C ASP A 241 -6.58 4.81 -25.57
N TRP A 242 -6.43 5.57 -24.48
CA TRP A 242 -7.21 5.45 -23.24
C TRP A 242 -8.61 6.10 -23.29
N LEU A 243 -9.00 6.71 -24.42
CA LEU A 243 -10.24 7.48 -24.53
C LEU A 243 -11.49 6.62 -24.23
N ALA A 244 -12.22 6.96 -23.17
CA ALA A 244 -13.37 6.23 -22.66
C ALA A 244 -14.71 6.74 -23.24
N GLY A 245 -14.85 6.68 -24.56
CA GLY A 245 -16.05 7.12 -25.27
C GLY A 245 -15.75 8.09 -26.40
N LYS A 246 -16.74 8.92 -26.77
CA LYS A 246 -16.58 9.87 -27.87
C LYS A 246 -15.92 11.16 -27.38
N ALA A 247 -14.80 11.51 -28.01
CA ALA A 247 -14.20 12.83 -27.92
C ALA A 247 -15.17 13.91 -28.43
N GLU A 248 -15.04 15.13 -27.90
CA GLU A 248 -15.71 16.31 -28.42
C GLU A 248 -14.70 17.45 -28.56
N ILE A 249 -14.65 18.08 -29.74
CA ILE A 249 -13.89 19.32 -29.95
C ILE A 249 -14.88 20.44 -30.25
N LYS A 250 -14.73 21.56 -29.55
CA LYS A 250 -15.46 22.80 -29.82
C LYS A 250 -14.50 23.90 -30.23
N VAL A 251 -14.88 24.68 -31.23
CA VAL A 251 -14.19 25.92 -31.62
C VAL A 251 -15.13 27.07 -31.34
N ASN A 252 -14.69 28.02 -30.51
CA ASN A 252 -15.48 29.17 -30.07
C ASN A 252 -16.86 28.77 -29.50
N GLY A 253 -16.88 27.67 -28.72
CA GLY A 253 -18.07 27.13 -28.07
C GLY A 253 -18.98 26.27 -28.96
N SER A 254 -18.69 26.15 -30.26
CA SER A 254 -19.48 25.32 -31.19
C SER A 254 -18.78 24.00 -31.46
N ALA A 255 -19.46 22.87 -31.25
CA ALA A 255 -18.94 21.55 -31.59
C ALA A 255 -18.74 21.40 -33.10
N ILE A 256 -17.61 20.80 -33.48
CA ILE A 256 -17.28 20.52 -34.89
C ILE A 256 -17.38 19.02 -35.19
N GLY A 257 -17.50 18.68 -36.47
CA GLY A 257 -17.28 17.30 -36.90
C GLY A 257 -15.80 16.95 -36.77
N LEU A 258 -15.50 15.77 -36.21
CA LEU A 258 -14.12 15.31 -36.04
C LEU A 258 -13.64 14.59 -37.31
N GLU A 259 -12.72 15.21 -38.04
CA GLU A 259 -11.93 14.56 -39.10
C GLU A 259 -10.71 13.92 -38.43
N GLU A 260 -10.49 12.62 -38.67
CA GLU A 260 -9.36 11.87 -38.12
C GLU A 260 -8.38 11.50 -39.24
N GLU A 261 -7.11 11.83 -39.06
CA GLU A 261 -6.01 11.42 -39.93
C GLU A 261 -4.87 10.84 -39.08
N ASN A 262 -4.47 9.60 -39.36
CA ASN A 262 -3.39 8.90 -38.65
C ASN A 262 -3.50 8.94 -37.11
N GLY A 263 -4.73 8.91 -36.58
CA GLY A 263 -4.97 8.95 -35.14
C GLY A 263 -4.91 10.33 -34.49
N TYR A 264 -5.06 11.39 -35.28
CA TYR A 264 -5.18 12.77 -34.81
C TYR A 264 -6.50 13.38 -35.29
N TYR A 265 -7.16 14.18 -34.46
CA TYR A 265 -8.29 15.01 -34.86
C TYR A 265 -7.82 16.34 -35.41
N LEU A 266 -8.33 16.72 -36.57
CA LEU A 266 -7.89 17.91 -37.30
C LEU A 266 -8.82 19.09 -37.02
N VAL A 267 -8.22 20.22 -36.67
CA VAL A 267 -8.88 21.52 -36.67
C VAL A 267 -8.15 22.40 -37.68
N ARG A 268 -8.81 22.61 -38.82
CA ARG A 268 -8.27 23.34 -39.97
C ARG A 268 -8.61 24.83 -39.89
N ASP A 269 -7.82 25.64 -40.58
CA ASP A 269 -8.02 27.09 -40.72
C ASP A 269 -8.12 27.83 -39.38
N VAL A 270 -7.32 27.41 -38.39
CA VAL A 270 -7.28 28.09 -37.09
C VAL A 270 -6.72 29.49 -37.23
N LYS A 271 -7.24 30.44 -36.46
CA LYS A 271 -6.82 31.85 -36.51
C LYS A 271 -6.66 32.45 -35.12
N ALA A 272 -5.94 33.56 -35.06
CA ALA A 272 -5.81 34.36 -33.85
C ALA A 272 -7.18 34.67 -33.22
N GLY A 273 -7.29 34.44 -31.91
CA GLY A 273 -8.50 34.61 -31.12
C GLY A 273 -9.40 33.37 -31.02
N ASP A 274 -9.11 32.29 -31.75
CA ASP A 274 -9.86 31.04 -31.59
C ASP A 274 -9.60 30.42 -30.22
N LYS A 275 -10.69 30.01 -29.56
CA LYS A 275 -10.67 29.19 -28.35
C LYS A 275 -11.18 27.80 -28.69
N ILE A 276 -10.31 26.81 -28.55
CA ILE A 276 -10.61 25.41 -28.86
C ILE A 276 -10.67 24.63 -27.54
N THR A 277 -11.71 23.84 -27.32
CA THR A 277 -11.78 22.91 -26.18
C THR A 277 -11.83 21.49 -26.69
N TYR A 278 -11.00 20.62 -26.12
CA TYR A 278 -10.96 19.20 -26.43
C TYR A 278 -11.36 18.40 -25.18
N ARG A 279 -12.53 17.78 -25.22
CA ARG A 279 -13.03 16.89 -24.19
C ARG A 279 -12.62 15.44 -24.50
N MET A 280 -11.93 14.82 -23.57
CA MET A 280 -11.42 13.45 -23.64
C MET A 280 -11.97 12.65 -22.45
N PRO A 281 -13.13 11.97 -22.61
CA PRO A 281 -13.68 11.16 -21.53
C PRO A 281 -12.69 10.12 -21.01
N MET A 282 -12.61 9.98 -19.69
CA MET A 282 -11.74 9.02 -18.98
C MET A 282 -12.61 8.06 -18.16
N THR A 283 -12.16 6.81 -18.02
CA THR A 283 -12.75 5.81 -17.13
C THR A 283 -11.65 4.98 -16.50
N ILE A 284 -11.98 4.25 -15.44
CA ILE A 284 -11.06 3.25 -14.87
C ILE A 284 -10.95 2.05 -15.82
N GLN A 285 -9.73 1.54 -15.95
CA GLN A 285 -9.41 0.28 -16.59
C GLN A 285 -8.48 -0.54 -15.70
N ALA A 286 -8.72 -1.85 -15.64
CA ALA A 286 -7.84 -2.81 -14.99
C ALA A 286 -6.85 -3.43 -15.99
N TYR A 287 -5.65 -3.74 -15.51
CA TYR A 287 -4.57 -4.36 -16.27
C TYR A 287 -4.00 -5.52 -15.45
N THR A 288 -4.09 -6.73 -15.97
CA THR A 288 -3.53 -7.95 -15.36
C THR A 288 -2.13 -8.24 -15.91
N MET A 289 -1.33 -9.02 -15.20
CA MET A 289 -0.08 -9.55 -15.74
C MET A 289 -0.33 -10.76 -16.64
N PRO A 290 0.44 -10.96 -17.72
CA PRO A 290 0.22 -12.05 -18.67
C PRO A 290 0.43 -13.46 -18.07
N ASP A 291 1.22 -13.59 -17.00
CA ASP A 291 1.49 -14.85 -16.30
C ASP A 291 0.93 -14.92 -14.87
N LYS A 292 0.29 -13.85 -14.40
CA LYS A 292 -0.35 -13.74 -13.08
C LYS A 292 -1.62 -12.90 -13.19
N GLU A 293 -2.72 -13.51 -13.62
CA GLU A 293 -3.99 -12.82 -13.87
C GLU A 293 -4.58 -12.17 -12.60
N ASN A 294 -4.24 -12.70 -11.42
CA ASN A 294 -4.67 -12.16 -10.14
C ASN A 294 -3.79 -11.00 -9.62
N LEU A 295 -2.78 -10.56 -10.37
CA LEU A 295 -1.96 -9.39 -10.03
C LEU A 295 -2.39 -8.22 -10.92
N VAL A 296 -3.11 -7.25 -10.33
CA VAL A 296 -3.91 -6.26 -11.06
C VAL A 296 -3.47 -4.84 -10.74
N ALA A 297 -3.36 -4.00 -11.77
CA ALA A 297 -3.17 -2.56 -11.65
C ALA A 297 -4.33 -1.78 -12.29
N PHE A 298 -4.52 -0.53 -11.87
CA PHE A 298 -5.58 0.33 -12.40
C PHE A 298 -5.01 1.56 -13.10
N LYS A 299 -5.64 1.97 -14.21
CA LYS A 299 -5.42 3.28 -14.85
C LYS A 299 -6.71 4.08 -14.90
N TYR A 300 -6.59 5.40 -14.79
CA TYR A 300 -7.67 6.36 -15.07
C TYR A 300 -7.19 7.32 -16.17
N GLY A 301 -7.68 7.14 -17.41
CA GLY A 301 -7.13 7.84 -18.55
C GLY A 301 -5.62 7.57 -18.72
N PRO A 302 -4.75 8.59 -18.80
CA PRO A 302 -3.33 8.38 -19.00
C PRO A 302 -2.56 7.97 -17.73
N VAL A 303 -3.15 8.07 -16.54
CA VAL A 303 -2.45 7.87 -15.27
C VAL A 303 -2.64 6.45 -14.73
N VAL A 304 -1.54 5.83 -14.29
CA VAL A 304 -1.53 4.65 -13.42
C VAL A 304 -1.85 5.09 -12.01
N LEU A 305 -2.74 4.36 -11.34
CA LEU A 305 -3.06 4.56 -9.94
C LEU A 305 -2.21 3.62 -9.07
N SER A 306 -1.91 4.05 -7.84
CA SER A 306 -1.34 3.15 -6.84
C SER A 306 -1.97 3.38 -5.47
N ALA A 307 -2.12 2.31 -4.68
CA ALA A 307 -2.59 2.36 -3.30
C ALA A 307 -1.52 2.95 -2.37
N ALA A 308 -1.95 3.66 -1.33
CA ALA A 308 -1.12 4.06 -0.19
C ALA A 308 -1.02 2.88 0.79
N LEU A 309 0.19 2.37 1.07
CA LEU A 309 0.37 1.16 1.90
C LEU A 309 1.07 1.43 3.25
N GLY A 310 1.30 2.70 3.59
CA GLY A 310 1.90 3.12 4.86
C GLY A 310 3.27 3.80 4.71
N THR A 311 3.78 4.35 5.81
CA THR A 311 5.01 5.17 5.85
C THR A 311 6.16 4.49 6.61
N ASN A 312 5.94 3.29 7.12
CA ASN A 312 6.90 2.58 7.95
C ASN A 312 8.22 2.34 7.21
N ASN A 313 9.33 2.73 7.83
CA ASN A 313 10.69 2.57 7.31
C ASN A 313 10.85 3.01 5.84
N ILE A 314 10.18 4.09 5.41
CA ILE A 314 10.19 4.51 4.01
C ILE A 314 11.58 4.90 3.46
N GLU A 315 12.50 5.28 4.33
CA GLU A 315 13.89 5.62 3.95
C GLU A 315 14.82 4.39 3.88
N SER A 316 14.33 3.21 4.24
CA SER A 316 15.14 1.98 4.27
C SER A 316 15.51 1.51 2.86
N SER A 317 16.66 0.85 2.73
CA SER A 317 17.14 0.35 1.44
C SER A 317 18.15 -0.77 1.58
N ASN A 318 18.20 -1.67 0.61
CA ASN A 318 19.22 -2.72 0.50
C ASN A 318 20.29 -2.36 -0.54
N PRO A 319 21.54 -2.83 -0.38
CA PRO A 319 22.55 -2.68 -1.42
C PRO A 319 22.26 -3.58 -2.63
N ASN A 320 22.57 -3.10 -3.83
CA ASN A 320 22.52 -3.85 -5.07
C ASN A 320 23.75 -3.53 -5.93
N GLY A 321 24.40 -4.58 -6.46
CA GLY A 321 25.55 -4.45 -7.34
C GLY A 321 26.64 -3.50 -6.81
N ILE A 322 27.16 -2.64 -7.68
CA ILE A 322 28.19 -1.66 -7.33
C ILE A 322 27.50 -0.32 -7.00
N LEU A 323 27.34 -0.06 -5.69
CA LEU A 323 26.88 1.21 -5.13
C LEU A 323 25.42 1.61 -5.46
N VAL A 324 24.60 0.71 -6.00
CA VAL A 324 23.16 0.95 -6.18
C VAL A 324 22.40 0.56 -4.91
N ARG A 325 21.30 1.24 -4.64
CA ARG A 325 20.37 0.89 -3.56
C ARG A 325 18.99 0.59 -4.11
N VAL A 326 18.30 -0.33 -3.45
CA VAL A 326 16.95 -0.80 -3.82
C VAL A 326 16.02 -0.69 -2.62
N GLY A 327 14.71 -0.59 -2.88
CA GLY A 327 13.71 -0.54 -1.82
C GLY A 327 13.66 -1.82 -0.99
N THR A 328 13.07 -1.74 0.19
CA THR A 328 12.78 -2.88 1.06
C THR A 328 11.31 -3.23 0.99
N PHE A 329 10.96 -4.47 1.31
CA PHE A 329 9.58 -4.88 1.51
C PHE A 329 9.15 -4.61 2.96
N ASP A 330 7.88 -4.30 3.19
CA ASP A 330 7.27 -4.29 4.51
C ASP A 330 6.13 -5.29 4.57
N ALA A 331 6.31 -6.33 5.39
CA ALA A 331 5.35 -7.41 5.56
C ALA A 331 4.02 -6.95 6.20
N ASN A 332 4.00 -5.78 6.84
CA ASN A 332 2.77 -5.21 7.39
C ASN A 332 1.93 -4.46 6.35
N CYS A 333 2.46 -4.23 5.15
CA CYS A 333 1.68 -3.63 4.08
C CYS A 333 0.59 -4.60 3.62
N GLN A 334 -0.63 -4.10 3.47
CA GLN A 334 -1.67 -4.82 2.75
C GLN A 334 -1.25 -4.95 1.28
N THR A 335 -1.09 -6.19 0.81
CA THR A 335 -0.69 -6.49 -0.58
C THR A 335 -1.78 -7.20 -1.38
N VAL A 336 -2.86 -7.58 -0.70
CA VAL A 336 -3.99 -8.36 -1.22
C VAL A 336 -5.28 -7.55 -1.11
N ILE A 337 -6.10 -7.66 -2.15
CA ILE A 337 -7.48 -7.22 -2.23
C ILE A 337 -8.35 -8.47 -2.19
N THR A 338 -9.19 -8.63 -1.17
CA THR A 338 -10.17 -9.73 -1.14
C THR A 338 -11.48 -9.22 -1.73
N ILE A 339 -11.95 -9.81 -2.83
CA ILE A 339 -13.24 -9.43 -3.43
C ILE A 339 -14.41 -10.03 -2.66
N GLU A 340 -15.57 -9.39 -2.69
CA GLU A 340 -16.79 -9.93 -2.10
C GLU A 340 -17.86 -10.21 -3.16
N ASN A 341 -18.59 -11.32 -2.98
CA ASN A 341 -19.84 -11.63 -3.69
C ASN A 341 -19.72 -11.86 -5.22
N SER A 342 -18.52 -12.01 -5.77
CA SER A 342 -18.28 -12.34 -7.19
C SER A 342 -16.94 -13.06 -7.40
N SER A 343 -16.71 -13.57 -8.60
CA SER A 343 -15.35 -13.98 -9.05
C SER A 343 -14.48 -12.78 -9.43
N ILE A 344 -13.16 -12.98 -9.54
CA ILE A 344 -12.22 -11.93 -9.98
C ILE A 344 -12.57 -11.45 -11.39
N GLU A 345 -12.92 -12.37 -12.30
CA GLU A 345 -13.28 -12.05 -13.68
C GLU A 345 -14.51 -11.15 -13.75
N GLU A 346 -15.56 -11.49 -13.01
CA GLU A 346 -16.79 -10.69 -12.93
C GLU A 346 -16.53 -9.31 -12.32
N TRP A 347 -15.74 -9.24 -11.24
CA TRP A 347 -15.39 -7.97 -10.61
C TRP A 347 -14.62 -7.05 -11.57
N LEU A 348 -13.68 -7.60 -12.34
CA LEU A 348 -12.88 -6.83 -13.30
C LEU A 348 -13.68 -6.41 -14.54
N ALA A 349 -14.68 -7.19 -14.96
CA ALA A 349 -15.55 -6.85 -16.08
C ALA A 349 -16.31 -5.53 -15.84
N ASP A 350 -16.70 -5.27 -14.59
CA ASP A 350 -17.41 -4.06 -14.15
C ASP A 350 -16.52 -3.12 -13.32
N VAL A 351 -15.21 -3.08 -13.59
CA VAL A 351 -14.21 -2.32 -12.79
C VAL A 351 -14.57 -0.83 -12.59
N ALA A 352 -15.26 -0.20 -13.54
CA ALA A 352 -15.65 1.20 -13.42
C ALA A 352 -16.71 1.45 -12.33
N ASP A 353 -17.50 0.43 -11.97
CA ASP A 353 -18.47 0.46 -10.88
C ASP A 353 -17.83 0.08 -9.53
N HIS A 354 -16.71 -0.66 -9.58
CA HIS A 354 -16.00 -1.13 -8.40
C HIS A 354 -14.85 -0.22 -7.95
N VAL A 355 -14.21 0.51 -8.85
CA VAL A 355 -13.15 1.48 -8.52
C VAL A 355 -13.71 2.88 -8.75
N VAL A 356 -14.25 3.48 -7.70
CA VAL A 356 -15.03 4.71 -7.81
C VAL A 356 -14.22 5.92 -7.40
N ARG A 357 -14.36 7.02 -8.14
CA ARG A 357 -13.81 8.32 -7.74
C ARG A 357 -14.51 8.79 -6.47
N ILE A 358 -13.73 9.19 -5.48
CA ILE A 358 -14.20 9.83 -4.25
C ILE A 358 -13.87 11.33 -4.31
N GLU A 359 -14.14 12.06 -3.22
CA GLU A 359 -13.72 13.46 -3.11
C GLU A 359 -12.21 13.59 -3.35
N ASP A 360 -11.81 14.65 -4.05
CA ASP A 360 -10.39 14.92 -4.28
C ASP A 360 -9.70 15.21 -2.94
N GLY A 361 -8.44 14.80 -2.79
CA GLY A 361 -7.67 15.03 -1.56
C GLY A 361 -7.43 16.52 -1.29
N GLU A 362 -6.97 16.86 -0.08
CA GLU A 362 -6.75 18.27 0.34
C GLU A 362 -5.79 19.05 -0.58
N ASN A 363 -4.88 18.35 -1.27
CA ASN A 363 -3.95 18.90 -2.27
C ASN A 363 -4.56 19.01 -3.68
N GLY A 364 -5.86 18.76 -3.84
CA GLY A 364 -6.59 18.76 -5.10
C GLY A 364 -6.33 17.54 -5.98
N GLN A 365 -5.83 16.43 -5.46
CA GLN A 365 -5.59 15.21 -6.23
C GLN A 365 -6.85 14.36 -6.35
N ILE A 366 -7.10 13.79 -7.54
CA ILE A 366 -8.14 12.78 -7.67
C ILE A 366 -7.80 11.53 -6.86
N GLN A 367 -8.83 10.95 -6.25
CA GLN A 367 -8.72 9.75 -5.43
C GLN A 367 -9.81 8.75 -5.79
N PHE A 368 -9.50 7.46 -5.61
CA PHE A 368 -10.40 6.36 -5.87
C PHE A 368 -10.43 5.39 -4.71
N ARG A 369 -11.57 4.73 -4.54
CA ARG A 369 -11.81 3.69 -3.55
C ARG A 369 -12.41 2.45 -4.21
N LEU A 370 -12.11 1.29 -3.64
CA LEU A 370 -12.67 0.01 -4.07
C LEU A 370 -14.07 -0.22 -3.46
N LYS A 371 -14.90 -1.01 -4.12
CA LYS A 371 -16.20 -1.48 -3.65
C LYS A 371 -16.32 -2.99 -3.87
N ASN A 372 -17.23 -3.62 -3.13
CA ASN A 372 -17.45 -5.07 -3.20
C ASN A 372 -16.14 -5.83 -2.95
N VAL A 373 -15.41 -5.39 -1.94
CA VAL A 373 -14.17 -5.96 -1.43
C VAL A 373 -14.25 -5.96 0.10
N ASP A 374 -13.37 -6.68 0.78
CA ASP A 374 -13.28 -6.61 2.24
C ASP A 374 -13.01 -5.17 2.72
N SER A 375 -13.36 -4.89 3.98
CA SER A 375 -13.32 -3.50 4.47
C SER A 375 -11.90 -2.95 4.60
N GLU A 376 -10.89 -3.80 4.78
CA GLU A 376 -9.47 -3.39 4.73
C GLU A 376 -9.11 -2.90 3.32
N SER A 377 -9.51 -3.62 2.26
CA SER A 377 -9.30 -3.20 0.87
C SER A 377 -10.13 -1.98 0.47
N GLU A 378 -11.35 -1.85 1.00
CA GLU A 378 -12.17 -0.65 0.81
C GLU A 378 -11.52 0.59 1.45
N ALA A 379 -10.73 0.44 2.52
CA ALA A 379 -10.02 1.56 3.13
C ALA A 379 -8.85 2.09 2.27
N LEU A 380 -8.37 1.32 1.29
CA LEU A 380 -7.25 1.73 0.42
C LEU A 380 -7.61 2.92 -0.46
N ILE A 381 -6.74 3.94 -0.46
CA ILE A 381 -6.87 5.11 -1.32
C ILE A 381 -5.92 5.00 -2.52
N TYR A 382 -6.51 4.93 -3.71
CA TYR A 382 -5.80 4.94 -4.99
C TYR A 382 -5.71 6.36 -5.52
N SER A 383 -4.52 6.79 -5.93
CA SER A 383 -4.28 8.10 -6.54
C SER A 383 -3.20 7.99 -7.62
N PRO A 384 -3.04 9.00 -8.50
CA PRO A 384 -2.05 8.95 -9.56
C PRO A 384 -0.63 8.69 -9.05
N HIS A 385 -0.01 7.59 -9.51
CA HIS A 385 1.25 7.07 -8.98
C HIS A 385 2.40 8.08 -9.04
N TYR A 386 2.43 8.92 -10.08
CA TYR A 386 3.48 9.92 -10.28
C TYR A 386 3.57 10.97 -9.17
N MET A 387 2.52 11.13 -8.37
CA MET A 387 2.48 12.05 -7.23
C MET A 387 2.89 11.40 -5.90
N ARG A 388 2.98 10.07 -5.83
CA ARG A 388 3.23 9.35 -4.57
C ARG A 388 4.73 9.17 -4.32
N TYR A 389 5.26 9.77 -3.26
CA TYR A 389 6.69 9.63 -2.91
C TYR A 389 6.97 9.54 -1.40
N GLN A 390 5.97 9.82 -0.55
CA GLN A 390 6.10 9.84 0.92
C GLN A 390 5.55 8.57 1.58
N GLU A 391 5.13 7.58 0.80
CA GLU A 391 4.55 6.33 1.29
C GLU A 391 5.06 5.13 0.49
N ARG A 392 5.01 3.95 1.10
CA ARG A 392 5.02 2.66 0.39
C ARG A 392 3.77 2.56 -0.48
N TYR A 393 3.89 1.84 -1.59
CA TYR A 393 2.85 1.84 -2.60
C TYR A 393 2.56 0.46 -3.18
N GLY A 394 1.35 0.32 -3.73
CA GLY A 394 0.95 -0.83 -4.55
C GLY A 394 0.43 -0.37 -5.89
N ILE A 395 1.21 -0.55 -6.96
CA ILE A 395 0.73 -0.35 -8.34
C ILE A 395 -0.07 -1.58 -8.75
N TYR A 396 0.58 -2.74 -8.67
CA TYR A 396 -0.08 -4.02 -8.79
C TYR A 396 -0.40 -4.54 -7.40
N MET A 397 -1.63 -5.01 -7.21
CA MET A 397 -2.11 -5.63 -5.98
C MET A 397 -2.61 -7.04 -6.32
N TYR A 398 -2.40 -7.99 -5.40
CA TYR A 398 -3.00 -9.32 -5.57
C TYR A 398 -4.50 -9.23 -5.35
N MET A 399 -5.28 -9.95 -6.13
CA MET A 399 -6.71 -10.14 -5.93
C MET A 399 -6.99 -11.58 -5.55
N GLU A 400 -7.83 -11.78 -4.54
CA GLU A 400 -8.21 -13.09 -4.03
C GLU A 400 -9.73 -13.19 -3.86
N GLU A 401 -10.25 -14.40 -4.06
CA GLU A 401 -11.63 -14.74 -3.67
C GLU A 401 -11.65 -15.20 -2.20
N PRO A 402 -12.71 -14.89 -1.41
CA PRO A 402 -12.73 -15.12 0.05
C PRO A 402 -12.50 -16.57 0.48
N ASP A 403 -12.88 -17.55 -0.34
CA ASP A 403 -12.81 -18.98 -0.02
C ASP A 403 -11.67 -19.70 -0.73
N SER A 404 -10.90 -18.97 -1.54
CA SER A 404 -9.78 -19.55 -2.29
C SER A 404 -8.74 -20.16 -1.35
N GLU A 405 -8.01 -21.16 -1.85
CA GLU A 405 -6.89 -21.76 -1.10
C GLU A 405 -5.87 -20.70 -0.67
N ALA A 406 -5.57 -19.73 -1.54
CA ALA A 406 -4.68 -18.60 -1.24
C ALA A 406 -5.19 -17.74 -0.07
N SER A 407 -6.49 -17.44 -0.04
CA SER A 407 -7.09 -16.69 1.08
C SER A 407 -6.99 -17.48 2.39
N GLN A 408 -7.27 -18.78 2.37
CA GLN A 408 -7.17 -19.65 3.55
C GLN A 408 -5.73 -19.75 4.06
N ASP A 409 -4.75 -19.90 3.17
CA ASP A 409 -3.32 -19.93 3.52
C ASP A 409 -2.87 -18.60 4.16
N ARG A 410 -3.32 -17.46 3.61
CA ARG A 410 -3.05 -16.13 4.16
C ARG A 410 -3.69 -15.94 5.54
N ILE A 411 -4.96 -16.31 5.70
CA ILE A 411 -5.65 -16.25 7.00
C ILE A 411 -4.88 -17.07 8.03
N LEU A 412 -4.48 -18.30 7.67
CA LEU A 412 -3.69 -19.15 8.56
C LEU A 412 -2.36 -18.49 8.94
N ALA A 413 -1.59 -17.99 7.97
CA ALA A 413 -0.32 -17.32 8.23
C ALA A 413 -0.48 -16.09 9.16
N ASN A 414 -1.52 -15.29 8.95
CA ASN A 414 -1.84 -14.14 9.81
C ASN A 414 -2.19 -14.60 11.24
N LYS A 415 -2.99 -15.66 11.37
CA LYS A 415 -3.37 -16.23 12.66
C LYS A 415 -2.18 -16.82 13.42
N GLU A 416 -1.23 -17.42 12.71
CA GLU A 416 0.03 -17.89 13.29
C GLU A 416 0.92 -16.73 13.76
N ALA A 417 0.98 -15.62 13.02
CA ALA A 417 1.71 -14.44 13.46
C ALA A 417 1.10 -13.82 14.73
N ILE A 418 -0.23 -13.65 14.76
CA ILE A 418 -0.97 -13.17 15.95
C ILE A 418 -0.77 -14.12 17.13
N ARG A 419 -0.75 -15.44 16.90
CA ARG A 419 -0.50 -16.43 17.95
C ARG A 419 0.84 -16.21 18.66
N GLU A 420 1.90 -15.94 17.92
CA GLU A 420 3.22 -15.69 18.50
C GLU A 420 3.23 -14.37 19.31
N GLU A 421 2.51 -13.36 18.85
CA GLU A 421 2.36 -12.09 19.57
C GLU A 421 1.54 -12.24 20.87
N GLU A 422 0.38 -12.91 20.83
CA GLU A 422 -0.45 -13.16 22.02
C GLU A 422 0.28 -13.93 23.11
N MET A 423 1.22 -14.81 22.74
CA MET A 423 2.06 -15.55 23.68
C MET A 423 3.15 -14.68 24.30
N SER A 424 3.49 -13.55 23.69
CA SER A 424 4.66 -12.76 24.05
C SER A 424 4.31 -11.63 25.03
N THR A 425 5.07 -11.53 26.12
CA THR A 425 5.09 -10.35 27.00
C THR A 425 5.84 -9.19 26.35
N ASP A 426 6.90 -9.50 25.59
CA ASP A 426 7.65 -8.58 24.76
C ASP A 426 8.25 -9.34 23.58
N TYR A 427 8.44 -8.71 22.43
CA TYR A 427 8.99 -9.36 21.25
C TYR A 427 9.75 -8.39 20.33
N LEU A 428 10.62 -8.98 19.50
CA LEU A 428 11.31 -8.37 18.38
C LEU A 428 11.46 -9.43 17.27
N ASN A 429 10.76 -9.22 16.16
CA ASN A 429 10.77 -10.08 14.98
C ASN A 429 11.26 -9.34 13.71
N ASN A 430 11.49 -8.03 13.81
CA ASN A 430 12.02 -7.18 12.73
C ASN A 430 13.41 -6.65 13.10
N PHE A 431 14.44 -7.13 12.40
CA PHE A 431 15.84 -6.73 12.59
C PHE A 431 16.22 -5.72 11.52
N ASP A 432 16.06 -4.44 11.83
CA ASP A 432 16.13 -3.34 10.86
C ASP A 432 17.37 -2.44 10.98
N ASP A 433 18.25 -2.69 11.96
CA ASP A 433 19.36 -1.80 12.35
C ASP A 433 18.89 -0.34 12.56
N ASN A 434 17.62 -0.17 12.95
CA ASN A 434 16.94 1.11 13.02
C ASN A 434 15.93 1.13 14.19
N ASN A 435 14.72 1.65 13.97
CA ASN A 435 13.76 1.97 15.02
C ASN A 435 13.29 0.73 15.80
N SER A 436 13.06 -0.40 15.12
CA SER A 436 12.53 -1.61 15.77
C SER A 436 13.54 -2.15 16.78
N GLU A 437 14.81 -2.26 16.37
CA GLU A 437 15.89 -2.72 17.26
C GLU A 437 16.28 -1.66 18.31
N ALA A 438 16.31 -0.38 17.94
CA ALA A 438 16.60 0.71 18.86
C ALA A 438 15.56 0.80 20.00
N ALA A 439 14.28 0.55 19.70
CA ALA A 439 13.21 0.48 20.71
C ALA A 439 13.44 -0.64 21.73
N LYS A 440 14.26 -1.64 21.40
CA LYS A 440 14.68 -2.75 22.27
C LYS A 440 16.08 -2.57 22.81
N GLY A 441 16.61 -1.36 22.82
CA GLY A 441 17.92 -1.05 23.42
C GLY A 441 19.07 -1.84 22.78
N GLN A 442 19.03 -2.04 21.46
CA GLN A 442 20.06 -2.77 20.75
C GLN A 442 21.45 -2.21 21.05
N ALA A 443 22.39 -3.09 21.37
CA ALA A 443 23.80 -2.79 21.50
C ALA A 443 24.63 -3.96 20.98
N GLY A 444 25.83 -3.70 20.46
CA GLY A 444 26.70 -4.77 20.00
C GLY A 444 28.03 -4.29 19.43
N GLU A 445 28.91 -5.26 19.16
CA GLU A 445 30.20 -5.06 18.47
C GLU A 445 30.37 -6.16 17.42
N ASN A 446 30.92 -5.81 16.25
CA ASN A 446 31.09 -6.71 15.10
C ASN A 446 29.83 -7.51 14.75
N THR A 447 28.68 -6.83 14.76
CA THR A 447 27.36 -7.37 14.46
C THR A 447 26.78 -6.72 13.21
N ALA A 448 25.91 -7.43 12.50
CA ALA A 448 25.16 -6.94 11.35
C ALA A 448 23.76 -7.56 11.30
N VAL A 449 22.88 -6.95 10.52
CA VAL A 449 21.61 -7.54 10.11
C VAL A 449 21.72 -8.18 8.73
N GLY A 450 20.85 -9.14 8.45
CA GLY A 450 20.69 -9.74 7.14
C GLY A 450 19.28 -10.26 6.94
N VAL A 451 19.01 -10.83 5.76
CA VAL A 451 17.74 -11.47 5.43
C VAL A 451 18.03 -12.88 4.90
N TRP A 452 17.27 -13.86 5.37
CA TRP A 452 17.33 -15.23 4.89
C TRP A 452 15.93 -15.83 4.82
N GLU A 453 15.55 -16.39 3.66
CA GLU A 453 14.20 -16.94 3.41
C GLU A 453 13.08 -15.94 3.77
N GLY A 454 13.26 -14.66 3.41
CA GLY A 454 12.32 -13.57 3.69
C GLY A 454 12.27 -13.10 5.15
N LYS A 455 13.08 -13.67 6.06
CA LYS A 455 13.14 -13.26 7.46
C LYS A 455 14.41 -12.45 7.75
N GLY A 456 14.22 -11.27 8.33
CA GLY A 456 15.31 -10.48 8.90
C GLY A 456 15.96 -11.21 10.08
N TYR A 457 17.27 -11.06 10.24
CA TYR A 457 18.01 -11.59 11.38
C TYR A 457 19.14 -10.67 11.82
N ARG A 458 19.60 -10.85 13.06
CA ARG A 458 20.89 -10.31 13.54
C ARG A 458 21.89 -11.41 13.85
N ASP A 459 23.14 -11.18 13.47
CA ASP A 459 24.27 -12.03 13.84
C ASP A 459 25.53 -11.23 14.19
N ALA A 460 26.57 -11.92 14.66
CA ALA A 460 27.86 -11.31 14.96
C ALA A 460 29.04 -12.21 14.56
N GLN A 461 30.17 -11.56 14.28
CA GLN A 461 31.45 -12.20 13.99
C GLN A 461 31.98 -12.98 15.19
N LYS A 462 33.10 -13.68 15.00
CA LYS A 462 33.66 -14.64 15.98
C LYS A 462 34.14 -14.02 17.29
N ASP A 463 34.39 -12.73 17.28
CA ASP A 463 34.76 -11.88 18.41
C ASP A 463 33.67 -10.86 18.76
N GLY A 464 32.51 -10.97 18.11
CA GLY A 464 31.39 -10.05 18.26
C GLY A 464 30.36 -10.47 19.31
N TRP A 465 29.43 -9.57 19.56
CA TRP A 465 28.28 -9.78 20.43
C TRP A 465 27.18 -8.79 20.07
N PHE A 466 25.95 -9.10 20.48
CA PHE A 466 24.84 -8.16 20.45
C PHE A 466 23.87 -8.44 21.60
N SER A 467 23.04 -7.47 21.97
CA SER A 467 22.07 -7.58 23.05
C SER A 467 20.81 -6.76 22.82
N TYR A 468 19.75 -7.13 23.52
CA TYR A 468 18.47 -6.41 23.59
C TYR A 468 17.95 -6.33 25.03
N GLU A 469 17.10 -5.35 25.29
CA GLU A 469 16.29 -5.25 26.49
C GLU A 469 14.86 -5.71 26.20
N LEU A 470 14.35 -6.64 27.01
CA LEU A 470 13.01 -7.22 26.87
C LEU A 470 12.25 -7.14 28.18
N ARG A 471 10.98 -6.73 28.13
CA ARG A 471 10.07 -6.76 29.28
C ARG A 471 9.74 -8.21 29.64
N ILE A 472 9.53 -8.44 30.92
CA ILE A 472 9.01 -9.69 31.49
C ILE A 472 7.87 -9.35 32.44
N ASP A 473 7.12 -10.35 32.91
CA ASP A 473 6.19 -10.19 34.02
C ASP A 473 6.85 -10.74 35.30
N PRO A 474 7.39 -9.89 36.19
CA PRO A 474 8.08 -10.34 37.40
C PRO A 474 7.17 -11.08 38.39
N ASP A 475 5.85 -10.91 38.27
CA ASP A 475 4.85 -11.51 39.15
C ASP A 475 4.30 -12.84 38.61
N ALA A 476 4.59 -13.18 37.35
CA ALA A 476 4.21 -14.46 36.75
C ALA A 476 4.95 -15.65 37.38
N GLU A 477 4.28 -16.80 37.45
CA GLU A 477 4.87 -18.04 38.00
C GLU A 477 6.11 -18.48 37.21
N HIS A 478 6.06 -18.30 35.88
CA HIS A 478 7.14 -18.61 34.95
C HIS A 478 7.39 -17.44 34.02
N ASN A 479 8.64 -17.28 33.60
CA ASN A 479 9.02 -16.44 32.47
C ASN A 479 9.96 -17.24 31.58
N TYR A 480 9.77 -17.14 30.27
CA TYR A 480 10.57 -17.80 29.27
C TYR A 480 11.19 -16.77 28.34
N LEU A 481 12.43 -17.00 27.94
CA LEU A 481 13.07 -16.37 26.79
C LEU A 481 12.95 -17.33 25.61
N ASN A 482 12.37 -16.84 24.51
CA ASN A 482 12.20 -17.56 23.26
C ASN A 482 13.11 -16.93 22.20
N CYS A 483 13.98 -17.73 21.60
CA CYS A 483 14.88 -17.31 20.53
C CYS A 483 14.58 -18.11 19.26
N THR A 484 14.16 -17.45 18.20
CA THR A 484 13.93 -18.08 16.90
C THR A 484 15.25 -18.18 16.15
N PHE A 485 15.65 -19.41 15.82
CA PHE A 485 16.86 -19.73 15.08
C PHE A 485 16.54 -20.54 13.82
N TYR A 486 17.49 -20.61 12.90
CA TYR A 486 17.41 -21.47 11.71
C TYR A 486 18.33 -22.67 11.86
N SER A 487 17.83 -23.89 11.71
CA SER A 487 18.60 -25.13 11.93
C SER A 487 19.73 -25.34 10.90
N GLY A 488 19.74 -24.58 9.80
CA GLY A 488 20.85 -24.51 8.86
C GLY A 488 22.12 -23.86 9.44
N ASP A 489 22.01 -23.11 10.55
CA ASP A 489 23.15 -22.47 11.24
C ASP A 489 23.95 -23.44 12.14
N ARG A 490 23.73 -24.75 12.00
CA ARG A 490 24.51 -25.78 12.68
C ARG A 490 26.01 -25.58 12.51
N GLY A 491 26.72 -25.73 13.63
CA GLY A 491 28.15 -25.48 13.72
C GLY A 491 28.49 -24.11 14.32
N ARG A 492 27.51 -23.22 14.49
CA ARG A 492 27.65 -22.05 15.38
C ARG A 492 27.59 -22.49 16.85
N LYS A 493 28.35 -21.79 17.69
CA LYS A 493 28.44 -21.97 19.14
C LYS A 493 28.70 -20.63 19.84
N PHE A 494 27.84 -20.26 20.78
CA PHE A 494 27.92 -18.99 21.51
C PHE A 494 27.25 -19.09 22.88
N ASP A 495 27.52 -18.14 23.76
CA ASP A 495 26.85 -18.00 25.05
C ASP A 495 25.63 -17.08 24.91
N ILE A 496 24.56 -17.44 25.64
CA ILE A 496 23.40 -16.58 25.90
C ILE A 496 23.47 -16.15 27.36
N LEU A 497 23.53 -14.84 27.59
CA LEU A 497 23.62 -14.21 28.90
C LEU A 497 22.34 -13.43 29.18
N ILE A 498 21.88 -13.49 30.42
CA ILE A 498 20.71 -12.77 30.93
C ILE A 498 21.18 -11.91 32.08
N ASN A 499 20.98 -10.60 31.97
CA ASN A 499 21.48 -9.58 32.92
C ASN A 499 23.01 -9.67 33.15
N GLY A 500 23.75 -10.15 32.15
CA GLY A 500 25.20 -10.33 32.21
C GLY A 500 25.67 -11.65 32.87
N GLU A 501 24.75 -12.48 33.35
CA GLU A 501 25.04 -13.83 33.86
C GLU A 501 24.78 -14.87 32.75
N LYS A 502 25.67 -15.86 32.59
CA LYS A 502 25.50 -16.88 31.56
C LYS A 502 24.31 -17.79 31.90
N ALA A 503 23.29 -17.78 31.04
CA ALA A 503 22.16 -18.70 31.12
C ALA A 503 22.51 -20.05 30.47
N GLU A 504 23.07 -20.02 29.27
CA GLU A 504 23.40 -21.23 28.51
C GLU A 504 24.57 -21.00 27.55
N THR A 505 25.24 -22.07 27.15
CA THR A 505 26.08 -22.12 25.94
C THR A 505 25.33 -22.91 24.88
N TYR A 506 24.93 -22.24 23.80
CA TYR A 506 24.12 -22.81 22.72
C TYR A 506 24.99 -23.27 21.55
N ASP A 507 24.74 -24.49 21.01
CA ASP A 507 25.53 -25.05 19.91
C ASP A 507 24.74 -25.85 18.85
N PHE A 508 23.42 -25.59 18.72
CA PHE A 508 22.53 -26.18 17.71
C PHE A 508 22.49 -27.73 17.68
N SER A 509 23.02 -28.40 18.72
CA SER A 509 23.07 -29.86 18.79
C SER A 509 21.69 -30.50 18.80
N ASP A 510 20.70 -29.83 19.40
CA ASP A 510 19.30 -30.25 19.46
C ASP A 510 18.40 -29.65 18.35
N ALA A 511 18.99 -28.94 17.38
CA ALA A 511 18.22 -28.32 16.30
C ALA A 511 17.54 -29.38 15.39
N PRO A 512 16.32 -29.13 14.86
CA PRO A 512 15.60 -30.07 13.98
C PRO A 512 16.40 -30.48 12.75
N SER A 513 16.50 -31.78 12.42
CA SER A 513 17.35 -32.32 11.34
C SER A 513 17.18 -31.63 9.98
N GLU A 514 15.96 -31.21 9.68
CA GLU A 514 15.59 -30.48 8.47
C GLU A 514 15.97 -29.01 8.59
N ASN A 515 16.28 -28.36 7.47
CA ASN A 515 16.56 -26.93 7.40
C ASN A 515 15.27 -26.13 7.60
N THR A 516 15.02 -25.66 8.82
CA THR A 516 13.77 -25.00 9.22
C THR A 516 14.01 -24.01 10.35
N PHE A 517 13.08 -23.05 10.50
CA PHE A 517 13.04 -22.17 11.65
C PHE A 517 12.47 -22.90 12.87
N PHE A 518 13.03 -22.65 14.04
CA PHE A 518 12.56 -23.24 15.29
C PHE A 518 12.83 -22.30 16.47
N VAL A 519 12.05 -22.48 17.53
CA VAL A 519 12.19 -21.70 18.76
C VAL A 519 13.02 -22.49 19.77
N HIS A 520 14.15 -21.92 20.20
CA HIS A 520 14.88 -22.35 21.39
C HIS A 520 14.33 -21.61 22.60
N ARG A 521 13.95 -22.35 23.65
CA ARG A 521 13.30 -21.79 24.83
C ARG A 521 14.15 -21.98 26.08
N ILE A 522 14.34 -20.91 26.82
CA ILE A 522 15.05 -20.88 28.10
C ILE A 522 14.09 -20.40 29.18
N GLU A 523 13.84 -21.20 30.20
CA GLU A 523 13.11 -20.75 31.39
C GLU A 523 14.01 -19.87 32.26
N LEU A 524 13.55 -18.68 32.63
CA LEU A 524 14.30 -17.75 33.47
C LEU A 524 14.31 -18.21 34.92
N SER A 525 15.48 -18.18 35.56
CA SER A 525 15.59 -18.47 36.99
C SER A 525 14.97 -17.34 37.82
N LYS A 526 14.58 -17.64 39.06
CA LYS A 526 14.06 -16.63 39.99
C LYS A 526 15.10 -15.54 40.28
N GLU A 527 16.38 -15.89 40.32
CA GLU A 527 17.47 -14.92 40.47
C GLU A 527 17.55 -13.98 39.26
N GLN A 528 17.44 -14.50 38.04
CA GLN A 528 17.46 -13.69 36.81
C GLN A 528 16.27 -12.72 36.75
N ILE A 529 15.08 -13.19 37.13
CA ILE A 529 13.86 -12.35 37.21
C ILE A 529 14.03 -11.25 38.29
N ALA A 530 14.58 -11.59 39.46
CA ALA A 530 14.79 -10.63 40.54
C ALA A 530 15.82 -9.53 40.21
N GLN A 531 16.70 -9.76 39.22
CA GLN A 531 17.66 -8.79 38.73
C GLN A 531 17.09 -7.86 37.63
N ALA A 532 15.85 -8.10 37.18
CA ALA A 532 15.21 -7.27 36.18
C ALA A 532 15.08 -5.81 36.67
N LYS A 533 15.40 -4.86 35.78
CA LYS A 533 15.30 -3.43 36.06
C LYS A 533 14.07 -2.90 35.37
N GLU A 534 13.16 -2.31 36.14
CA GLU A 534 11.90 -1.76 35.60
C GLU A 534 11.10 -2.81 34.80
N GLY A 535 11.13 -4.07 35.27
CA GLY A 535 10.48 -5.19 34.60
C GLY A 535 11.17 -5.66 33.32
N LYS A 536 12.40 -5.21 33.03
CA LYS A 536 13.16 -5.63 31.86
C LYS A 536 14.40 -6.45 32.20
N ILE A 537 14.73 -7.40 31.33
CA ILE A 537 15.99 -8.13 31.31
C ILE A 537 16.84 -7.70 30.12
N THR A 538 18.16 -7.78 30.24
CA THR A 538 19.08 -7.65 29.11
C THR A 538 19.50 -9.04 28.65
N VAL A 539 19.20 -9.38 27.39
CA VAL A 539 19.63 -10.63 26.77
C VAL A 539 20.79 -10.35 25.83
N ARG A 540 21.94 -11.00 26.06
CA ARG A 540 23.16 -10.83 25.27
C ARG A 540 23.60 -12.15 24.65
N PHE A 541 23.90 -12.12 23.36
CA PHE A 541 24.49 -13.22 22.60
C PHE A 541 25.96 -12.91 22.37
N GLN A 542 26.87 -13.82 22.72
CA GLN A 542 28.30 -13.55 22.67
C GLN A 542 29.13 -14.80 22.38
N SER A 543 30.13 -14.67 21.50
CA SER A 543 31.14 -15.72 21.29
C SER A 543 32.22 -15.63 22.36
N GLN A 544 32.80 -16.78 22.71
CA GLN A 544 34.02 -16.86 23.51
C GLN A 544 35.23 -17.14 22.60
N PRO A 545 36.43 -16.64 22.94
CA PRO A 545 37.64 -16.89 22.15
C PRO A 545 37.90 -18.37 21.85
N GLU A 546 37.57 -19.26 22.79
CA GLU A 546 37.73 -20.71 22.65
C GLU A 546 36.75 -21.36 21.65
N TYR A 547 35.61 -20.74 21.37
CA TYR A 547 34.63 -21.29 20.42
C TYR A 547 35.03 -20.99 18.98
N ASN A 548 35.65 -19.82 18.74
CA ASN A 548 36.03 -19.34 17.41
C ASN A 548 34.88 -19.45 16.39
N SER A 549 33.68 -19.08 16.83
CA SER A 549 32.42 -19.29 16.12
C SER A 549 31.63 -18.00 15.98
N TYR A 550 30.86 -17.88 14.91
CA TYR A 550 29.84 -16.83 14.76
C TYR A 550 28.77 -16.92 15.86
N VAL A 551 28.14 -15.78 16.14
CA VAL A 551 27.09 -15.59 17.15
C VAL A 551 25.76 -15.33 16.45
N GLY A 552 24.67 -15.89 16.95
CA GLY A 552 23.33 -15.60 16.42
C GLY A 552 23.06 -16.33 15.11
N GLY A 553 22.50 -15.60 14.13
CA GLY A 553 21.45 -16.13 13.27
C GLY A 553 20.10 -16.04 13.98
N LEU A 554 19.89 -14.94 14.72
CA LEU A 554 18.68 -14.70 15.52
C LEU A 554 17.62 -14.08 14.63
N PHE A 555 16.56 -14.84 14.35
CA PHE A 555 15.44 -14.47 13.47
C PHE A 555 14.22 -13.96 14.24
N GLY A 556 14.28 -13.97 15.57
CA GLY A 556 13.24 -13.47 16.44
C GLY A 556 13.61 -13.68 17.89
N ILE A 557 13.17 -12.79 18.76
CA ILE A 557 13.35 -12.93 20.21
C ILE A 557 12.10 -12.43 20.92
N SER A 558 11.60 -13.20 21.87
CA SER A 558 10.46 -12.80 22.70
C SER A 558 10.58 -13.32 24.12
N THR A 559 9.82 -12.72 25.03
CA THR A 559 9.59 -13.23 26.38
C THR A 559 8.15 -13.68 26.51
N SER A 560 7.87 -14.71 27.31
CA SER A 560 6.51 -15.19 27.55
C SER A 560 6.33 -15.68 28.98
N THR A 561 5.09 -15.69 29.48
CA THR A 561 4.76 -16.27 30.80
C THR A 561 4.29 -17.73 30.72
N SER A 562 3.99 -18.20 29.50
CA SER A 562 3.58 -19.58 29.21
C SER A 562 4.50 -20.21 28.16
N ALA A 563 4.65 -21.54 28.27
CA ALA A 563 5.32 -22.39 27.29
C ALA A 563 4.32 -23.15 26.38
N ALA A 564 3.02 -23.08 26.68
CA ALA A 564 1.97 -23.75 25.93
C ALA A 564 0.92 -22.74 25.46
N TYR A 565 0.41 -22.96 24.25
CA TYR A 565 -0.72 -22.21 23.72
C TYR A 565 -2.00 -22.55 24.49
N ASP A 566 -2.92 -21.58 24.53
CA ASP A 566 -4.25 -21.76 25.09
C ASP A 566 -5.07 -22.79 24.29
N THR A 567 -5.85 -23.61 25.00
CA THR A 567 -6.64 -24.72 24.43
C THR A 567 -8.16 -24.45 24.46
N ASP A 568 -8.59 -23.27 24.88
CA ASP A 568 -10.00 -22.86 24.90
C ASP A 568 -10.47 -22.53 23.48
N ALA A 569 -11.07 -23.53 22.84
CA ALA A 569 -11.68 -23.40 21.53
C ALA A 569 -13.10 -22.79 21.58
N SER A 570 -13.46 -22.07 22.66
CA SER A 570 -14.75 -21.41 22.75
C SER A 570 -14.87 -20.24 21.75
N LEU A 571 -16.11 -19.92 21.36
CA LEU A 571 -16.39 -18.63 20.74
C LEU A 571 -16.50 -17.58 21.84
N LYS A 572 -15.94 -16.40 21.60
CA LYS A 572 -16.19 -15.20 22.41
C LYS A 572 -17.53 -14.56 22.06
N ALA A 573 -17.93 -14.63 20.79
CA ALA A 573 -19.18 -14.09 20.29
C ALA A 573 -19.68 -14.85 19.05
N LEU A 574 -21.00 -14.91 18.89
CA LEU A 574 -21.68 -15.38 17.70
C LEU A 574 -22.80 -14.40 17.36
N ILE A 575 -22.64 -13.67 16.27
CA ILE A 575 -23.43 -12.50 15.93
C ILE A 575 -24.03 -12.68 14.53
N PHE A 576 -25.25 -12.19 14.34
CA PHE A 576 -25.92 -12.14 13.05
C PHE A 576 -26.44 -10.73 12.78
N ASP A 577 -26.42 -10.31 11.51
CA ASP A 577 -26.97 -9.02 11.08
C ASP A 577 -28.50 -8.98 11.10
N GLN A 578 -29.11 -10.13 10.86
CA GLN A 578 -30.54 -10.33 10.84
C GLN A 578 -30.86 -11.60 11.62
N GLY A 579 -31.99 -11.59 12.31
CA GLY A 579 -32.44 -12.75 13.08
C GLY A 579 -32.48 -12.49 14.57
N THR A 580 -33.06 -13.44 15.28
CA THR A 580 -32.96 -13.49 16.74
C THR A 580 -32.57 -14.89 17.14
N LEU A 581 -31.48 -15.02 17.90
CA LEU A 581 -31.15 -16.29 18.53
C LEU A 581 -32.25 -16.59 19.53
N THR A 582 -32.85 -17.77 19.43
CA THR A 582 -33.90 -18.22 20.37
C THR A 582 -33.43 -18.22 21.81
N GLU A 583 -32.12 -18.30 22.01
CA GLU A 583 -31.45 -18.40 23.29
C GLU A 583 -30.23 -17.45 23.25
N GLU A 584 -29.93 -16.81 24.37
CA GLU A 584 -28.76 -15.93 24.50
C GLU A 584 -27.46 -16.71 24.23
N PHE A 585 -26.47 -16.03 23.64
CA PHE A 585 -25.17 -16.64 23.37
C PHE A 585 -24.49 -17.04 24.69
N ASP A 586 -24.05 -18.30 24.76
CA ASP A 586 -23.33 -18.87 25.89
C ASP A 586 -22.14 -19.67 25.36
N PRO A 587 -20.88 -19.31 25.67
CA PRO A 587 -19.70 -20.00 25.14
C PRO A 587 -19.67 -21.50 25.44
N ASP A 588 -20.40 -21.98 26.46
CA ASP A 588 -20.49 -23.41 26.78
C ASP A 588 -21.49 -24.17 25.90
N ARG A 589 -22.44 -23.47 25.26
CA ARG A 589 -23.43 -24.04 24.37
C ARG A 589 -22.89 -24.19 22.95
N THR A 590 -23.16 -25.35 22.35
CA THR A 590 -22.70 -25.72 20.99
C THR A 590 -23.82 -25.78 19.95
N GLU A 591 -25.08 -25.68 20.36
CA GLU A 591 -26.24 -25.76 19.47
C GLU A 591 -27.06 -24.48 19.59
N TYR A 592 -27.31 -23.82 18.47
CA TYR A 592 -28.05 -22.55 18.41
C TYR A 592 -29.15 -22.62 17.36
N VAL A 593 -30.26 -21.95 17.63
CA VAL A 593 -31.31 -21.72 16.64
C VAL A 593 -31.47 -20.23 16.44
N LEU A 594 -31.24 -19.78 15.20
CA LEU A 594 -31.49 -18.41 14.74
C LEU A 594 -32.84 -18.40 14.02
N GLU A 595 -33.78 -17.60 14.48
CA GLU A 595 -35.05 -17.38 13.78
C GLU A 595 -34.95 -16.15 12.87
N VAL A 596 -35.26 -16.33 11.59
CA VAL A 596 -35.22 -15.31 10.53
C VAL A 596 -36.55 -15.22 9.79
N SER A 597 -36.75 -14.18 8.98
CA SER A 597 -38.01 -13.98 8.25
C SER A 597 -38.13 -14.96 7.08
N LYS A 598 -39.37 -15.33 6.70
CA LYS A 598 -39.65 -16.28 5.60
C LYS A 598 -39.17 -15.83 4.22
N ASP A 599 -39.12 -14.54 3.98
CA ASP A 599 -38.67 -13.94 2.72
C ASP A 599 -37.16 -13.76 2.63
N MET A 600 -36.42 -14.08 3.69
CA MET A 600 -34.97 -13.91 3.74
C MET A 600 -34.25 -14.95 2.87
N GLU A 601 -33.27 -14.51 2.09
CA GLU A 601 -32.46 -15.37 1.22
C GLU A 601 -31.06 -15.65 1.79
N SER A 602 -30.56 -14.76 2.65
CA SER A 602 -29.27 -14.90 3.33
C SER A 602 -29.25 -14.16 4.67
N VAL A 603 -28.29 -14.52 5.53
CA VAL A 603 -27.90 -13.74 6.71
C VAL A 603 -26.39 -13.55 6.71
N LYS A 604 -25.88 -12.50 7.34
CA LYS A 604 -24.46 -12.33 7.62
C LYS A 604 -24.15 -12.75 9.05
N MET A 605 -23.11 -13.55 9.24
CA MET A 605 -22.67 -14.11 10.51
C MET A 605 -21.25 -13.65 10.85
N LEU A 606 -21.01 -13.23 12.09
CA LEU A 606 -19.68 -13.01 12.63
C LEU A 606 -19.46 -13.98 13.80
N ALA A 607 -18.45 -14.85 13.69
CA ALA A 607 -18.12 -15.84 14.71
C ALA A 607 -16.72 -15.56 15.23
N THR A 608 -16.63 -14.99 16.44
CA THR A 608 -15.36 -14.52 17.01
C THR A 608 -14.79 -15.58 17.96
N PRO A 609 -13.57 -16.10 17.72
CA PRO A 609 -12.92 -17.06 18.61
C PRO A 609 -12.55 -16.41 19.96
N LYS A 610 -12.29 -17.25 20.96
CA LYS A 610 -11.87 -16.82 22.29
C LYS A 610 -10.60 -15.95 22.27
N MET A 611 -9.58 -16.49 21.61
CA MET A 611 -8.30 -15.85 21.34
C MET A 611 -8.30 -15.36 19.89
N GLU A 612 -7.71 -14.20 19.61
CA GLU A 612 -7.69 -13.63 18.25
C GLU A 612 -6.92 -14.53 17.28
N SER A 613 -5.93 -15.28 17.75
CA SER A 613 -5.23 -16.28 16.93
C SER A 613 -6.02 -17.57 16.66
N GLY A 614 -7.19 -17.75 17.28
CA GLY A 614 -8.04 -18.92 17.06
C GLY A 614 -8.54 -18.99 15.61
N LEU A 615 -8.75 -20.22 15.12
CA LEU A 615 -9.20 -20.46 13.75
C LEU A 615 -10.69 -20.77 13.72
N VAL A 616 -11.43 -20.20 12.77
CA VAL A 616 -12.85 -20.47 12.59
C VAL A 616 -13.08 -21.06 11.22
N TYR A 617 -13.56 -22.31 11.18
CA TYR A 617 -13.95 -22.97 9.95
C TYR A 617 -15.47 -22.99 9.81
N VAL A 618 -15.99 -22.55 8.67
CA VAL A 618 -17.41 -22.70 8.28
C VAL A 618 -17.48 -23.78 7.21
N ASP A 619 -18.15 -24.89 7.49
CA ASP A 619 -18.29 -26.03 6.56
C ASP A 619 -16.95 -26.51 5.96
N ASN A 620 -15.88 -26.47 6.78
CA ASN A 620 -14.48 -26.81 6.49
C ASN A 620 -13.67 -25.77 5.70
N ILE A 621 -14.23 -24.59 5.42
CA ILE A 621 -13.48 -23.46 4.87
C ILE A 621 -13.00 -22.58 6.02
N LEU A 622 -11.69 -22.33 6.10
CA LEU A 622 -11.15 -21.35 7.03
C LEU A 622 -11.60 -19.96 6.59
N ILE A 623 -12.31 -19.24 7.45
CA ILE A 623 -12.78 -17.89 7.15
C ILE A 623 -11.99 -16.84 7.92
N ASP A 624 -11.95 -15.62 7.41
CA ASP A 624 -11.52 -14.46 8.17
C ASP A 624 -12.65 -14.03 9.12
N ASP A 625 -12.46 -14.31 10.40
CA ASP A 625 -13.38 -14.02 11.50
C ASP A 625 -13.41 -12.53 11.91
N LYS A 626 -12.64 -11.67 11.24
CA LYS A 626 -12.77 -10.21 11.35
C LYS A 626 -13.92 -9.67 10.50
N HIS A 627 -14.30 -10.39 9.45
CA HIS A 627 -15.34 -9.99 8.51
C HIS A 627 -16.60 -10.84 8.64
N GLN A 628 -17.74 -10.27 8.26
CA GLN A 628 -19.00 -10.99 8.29
C GLN A 628 -19.08 -12.00 7.15
N ARG A 629 -19.49 -13.21 7.46
CA ARG A 629 -19.72 -14.29 6.50
C ARG A 629 -21.18 -14.31 6.04
N THR A 630 -21.43 -14.13 4.74
CA THR A 630 -22.76 -14.35 4.16
C THR A 630 -23.10 -15.84 4.12
N ILE A 631 -24.23 -16.21 4.71
CA ILE A 631 -24.81 -17.56 4.72
C ILE A 631 -26.08 -17.54 3.89
N ALA A 632 -26.09 -18.29 2.78
CA ALA A 632 -27.29 -18.47 1.97
C ALA A 632 -28.29 -19.42 2.66
N LEU A 633 -29.57 -19.05 2.66
CA LEU A 633 -30.63 -19.82 3.31
C LEU A 633 -31.34 -20.73 2.29
N THR A 634 -31.24 -22.03 2.51
CA THR A 634 -31.90 -23.07 1.73
C THR A 634 -33.11 -23.61 2.47
N GLY A 635 -34.30 -23.56 1.84
CA GLY A 635 -35.53 -24.09 2.42
C GLY A 635 -36.01 -23.38 3.70
N ASP A 636 -36.75 -24.11 4.53
CA ASP A 636 -37.30 -23.62 5.80
C ASP A 636 -36.28 -23.63 6.96
N GLU A 637 -35.28 -24.52 6.88
CA GLU A 637 -34.17 -24.61 7.83
C GLU A 637 -32.84 -24.80 7.08
N THR A 638 -31.83 -24.05 7.48
CA THR A 638 -30.44 -24.17 7.01
C THR A 638 -29.55 -24.47 8.20
N ILE A 639 -28.67 -25.46 8.08
CA ILE A 639 -27.74 -25.84 9.15
C ILE A 639 -26.33 -25.41 8.75
N VAL A 640 -25.67 -24.64 9.62
CA VAL A 640 -24.28 -24.21 9.47
C VAL A 640 -23.44 -24.90 10.53
N THR A 641 -22.35 -25.54 10.12
CA THR A 641 -21.37 -26.11 11.07
C THR A 641 -20.17 -25.19 11.19
N LEU A 642 -19.85 -24.80 12.43
CA LEU A 642 -18.58 -24.17 12.76
C LEU A 642 -17.65 -25.17 13.43
N ASN A 643 -16.39 -25.19 13.02
CA ASN A 643 -15.32 -25.84 13.76
C ASN A 643 -14.31 -24.78 14.20
N VAL A 644 -14.32 -24.46 15.48
CA VAL A 644 -13.42 -23.45 16.06
C VAL A 644 -12.22 -24.17 16.64
N LYS A 645 -11.01 -23.72 16.33
CA LYS A 645 -9.78 -24.19 16.94
C LYS A 645 -9.23 -23.13 17.89
N ALA A 646 -8.72 -23.56 19.03
CA ALA A 646 -8.05 -22.71 20.00
C ALA A 646 -6.74 -22.14 19.45
N GLN A 647 -6.05 -21.32 20.25
CA GLN A 647 -4.73 -20.77 19.92
C GLN A 647 -3.72 -21.87 19.54
N ASP A 648 -3.81 -23.07 20.13
CA ASP A 648 -2.95 -24.21 19.77
C ASP A 648 -3.16 -24.77 18.34
N HIS A 649 -4.21 -24.34 17.63
CA HIS A 649 -4.64 -24.79 16.29
C HIS A 649 -4.87 -26.31 16.19
N VAL A 650 -5.03 -27.00 17.32
CA VAL A 650 -5.23 -28.45 17.44
C VAL A 650 -6.52 -28.74 18.17
N THR A 651 -6.68 -28.18 19.37
CA THR A 651 -7.88 -28.33 20.18
C THR A 651 -9.04 -27.63 19.49
N SER A 652 -10.15 -28.35 19.31
CA SER A 652 -11.29 -27.86 18.54
C SER A 652 -12.62 -28.05 19.25
N LYS A 653 -13.54 -27.11 19.04
CA LYS A 653 -14.93 -27.19 19.50
C LYS A 653 -15.87 -26.93 18.32
N LYS A 654 -16.83 -27.84 18.14
CA LYS A 654 -17.83 -27.76 17.07
C LYS A 654 -19.08 -27.04 17.56
N TYR A 655 -19.62 -26.16 16.72
CA TYR A 655 -20.92 -25.51 16.90
C TYR A 655 -21.83 -25.83 15.73
N GLU A 656 -23.12 -25.96 16.01
CA GLU A 656 -24.18 -26.17 15.02
C GLU A 656 -25.22 -25.06 15.16
N ILE A 657 -25.43 -24.31 14.08
CA ILE A 657 -26.41 -23.23 14.03
C ILE A 657 -27.51 -23.66 13.06
N THR A 658 -28.72 -23.83 13.56
CA THR A 658 -29.92 -24.02 12.76
C THR A 658 -30.57 -22.67 12.51
N ILE A 659 -30.52 -22.19 11.28
CA ILE A 659 -31.21 -20.97 10.86
C ILE A 659 -32.60 -21.36 10.34
N ARG A 660 -33.65 -20.97 11.04
CA ARG A 660 -35.05 -21.33 10.75
C ARG A 660 -35.84 -20.12 10.28
N LYS A 661 -36.54 -20.28 9.15
CA LYS A 661 -37.48 -19.28 8.65
C LYS A 661 -38.80 -19.31 9.42
N THR A 662 -39.27 -18.16 9.91
CA THR A 662 -40.48 -18.02 10.72
C THR A 662 -41.37 -16.86 10.26
N ASP A 663 -42.62 -16.82 10.72
CA ASP A 663 -43.56 -15.72 10.48
C ASP A 663 -43.40 -14.54 11.45
N ALA A 664 -42.43 -14.61 12.38
CA ALA A 664 -42.24 -13.56 13.38
C ALA A 664 -41.50 -12.35 12.80
N PRO A 665 -41.82 -11.11 13.25
CA PRO A 665 -41.01 -9.95 12.90
C PRO A 665 -39.61 -10.09 13.51
N VAL A 666 -38.60 -9.85 12.68
CA VAL A 666 -37.19 -10.09 13.03
C VAL A 666 -36.46 -8.76 13.23
N LEU A 667 -35.50 -8.77 14.15
CA LEU A 667 -34.63 -7.62 14.44
C LEU A 667 -33.54 -7.49 13.37
N ASP A 668 -33.52 -6.33 12.71
CA ASP A 668 -32.47 -5.91 11.78
C ASP A 668 -31.39 -5.13 12.55
N LYS A 669 -30.15 -5.63 12.52
CA LYS A 669 -28.96 -5.04 13.14
C LYS A 669 -27.94 -4.57 12.10
N THR A 670 -28.24 -4.65 10.80
CA THR A 670 -27.31 -4.36 9.71
C THR A 670 -26.74 -2.94 9.84
N ALA A 671 -27.57 -1.95 10.19
CA ALA A 671 -27.11 -0.57 10.38
C ALA A 671 -26.08 -0.40 11.51
N LEU A 672 -26.22 -1.14 12.61
CA LEU A 672 -25.27 -1.12 13.73
C LEU A 672 -23.95 -1.78 13.35
N LEU A 673 -24.02 -2.94 12.70
CA LEU A 673 -22.83 -3.67 12.27
C LEU A 673 -22.01 -2.91 11.23
N ASN A 674 -22.66 -2.33 10.22
CA ASN A 674 -21.99 -1.49 9.24
C ASN A 674 -21.34 -0.26 9.90
N LYS A 675 -21.98 0.33 10.91
CA LYS A 675 -21.42 1.48 11.64
C LYS A 675 -20.22 1.10 12.50
N ILE A 676 -20.21 -0.10 13.10
CA ILE A 676 -19.05 -0.66 13.82
C ILE A 676 -17.88 -0.85 12.86
N GLU A 677 -18.14 -1.43 11.69
CA GLU A 677 -17.13 -1.63 10.67
C GLU A 677 -16.54 -0.31 10.19
N GLU A 678 -17.38 0.68 9.86
CA GLU A 678 -16.95 2.05 9.52
C GLU A 678 -16.08 2.69 10.61
N ALA A 679 -16.50 2.60 11.87
CA ALA A 679 -15.78 3.19 13.00
C ALA A 679 -14.39 2.57 13.20
N LYS A 680 -14.26 1.24 12.99
CA LYS A 680 -12.98 0.53 13.11
C LYS A 680 -11.95 0.92 12.03
N GLN A 681 -12.40 1.49 10.91
CA GLN A 681 -11.50 1.92 9.83
C GLN A 681 -10.80 3.26 10.13
N ILE A 682 -11.26 4.01 11.12
CA ILE A 682 -10.63 5.26 11.51
C ILE A 682 -9.30 4.94 12.20
N ARG A 683 -8.19 5.41 11.64
CA ARG A 683 -6.85 5.26 12.22
C ARG A 683 -6.58 6.39 13.22
N ALA A 684 -5.69 6.12 14.17
CA ALA A 684 -5.28 7.12 15.16
C ALA A 684 -4.61 8.35 14.51
N ASP A 685 -3.91 8.13 13.39
CA ASP A 685 -3.14 9.16 12.69
C ASP A 685 -4.01 10.36 12.29
N GLY A 686 -3.61 11.54 12.76
CA GLY A 686 -4.29 12.81 12.47
C GLY A 686 -5.37 13.20 13.48
N TYR A 687 -5.61 12.40 14.52
CA TYR A 687 -6.56 12.69 15.60
C TYR A 687 -5.89 12.67 16.98
N THR A 688 -6.41 13.46 17.92
CA THR A 688 -5.89 13.49 19.30
C THR A 688 -6.07 12.13 19.98
N GLU A 689 -5.08 11.69 20.76
CA GLU A 689 -5.14 10.43 21.52
C GLU A 689 -6.42 10.31 22.37
N GLU A 690 -6.87 11.43 22.97
CA GLU A 690 -8.07 11.47 23.81
C GLU A 690 -9.36 11.22 23.01
N SER A 691 -9.54 11.89 21.87
CA SER A 691 -10.75 11.73 21.05
C SER A 691 -10.78 10.35 20.37
N TYR A 692 -9.62 9.84 19.96
CA TYR A 692 -9.50 8.49 19.42
C TYR A 692 -9.81 7.42 20.47
N ALA A 693 -9.34 7.56 21.72
CA ALA A 693 -9.68 6.63 22.80
C ALA A 693 -11.19 6.58 23.11
N VAL A 694 -11.90 7.70 22.98
CA VAL A 694 -13.37 7.75 23.12
C VAL A 694 -14.05 6.94 22.01
N LEU A 695 -13.60 7.08 20.76
CA LEU A 695 -14.09 6.27 19.65
C LEU A 695 -13.85 4.78 19.91
N GLN A 696 -12.65 4.39 20.37
CA GLN A 696 -12.34 2.98 20.66
C GLN A 696 -13.25 2.38 21.73
N GLU A 697 -13.55 3.12 22.79
CA GLU A 697 -14.50 2.64 23.80
C GLU A 697 -15.95 2.59 23.24
N ALA A 698 -16.35 3.54 22.39
CA ALA A 698 -17.67 3.50 21.75
C ALA A 698 -17.82 2.30 20.80
N ILE A 699 -16.78 1.95 20.03
CA ILE A 699 -16.73 0.74 19.20
C ILE A 699 -16.96 -0.50 20.07
N LYS A 700 -16.20 -0.62 21.16
CA LYS A 700 -16.31 -1.76 22.09
C LYS A 700 -17.71 -1.88 22.70
N GLN A 701 -18.35 -0.76 23.06
CA GLN A 701 -19.72 -0.78 23.56
C GLN A 701 -20.73 -1.16 22.46
N ALA A 702 -20.54 -0.68 21.23
CA ALA A 702 -21.38 -1.04 20.10
C ALA A 702 -21.26 -2.53 19.75
N GLU A 703 -20.04 -3.10 19.71
CA GLU A 703 -19.80 -4.52 19.50
C GLU A 703 -20.50 -5.39 20.54
N LYS A 704 -20.42 -4.98 21.82
CA LYS A 704 -21.14 -5.64 22.90
C LYS A 704 -22.65 -5.54 22.70
N ALA A 705 -23.15 -4.35 22.34
CA ALA A 705 -24.57 -4.12 22.12
C ALA A 705 -25.16 -5.02 21.03
N VAL A 706 -24.41 -5.37 19.97
CA VAL A 706 -24.91 -6.24 18.91
C VAL A 706 -25.45 -7.57 19.46
N GLY A 707 -24.81 -8.15 20.48
CA GLY A 707 -25.28 -9.38 21.13
C GLY A 707 -26.45 -9.19 22.10
N GLU A 708 -26.63 -7.98 22.65
CA GLU A 708 -27.56 -7.70 23.74
C GLU A 708 -28.88 -7.06 23.27
N VAL A 709 -28.85 -6.27 22.18
CA VAL A 709 -30.04 -5.54 21.69
C VAL A 709 -31.15 -6.49 21.23
N GLN A 710 -32.37 -6.19 21.67
CA GLN A 710 -33.60 -6.96 21.41
C GLN A 710 -34.66 -6.15 20.66
N THR A 711 -34.48 -4.83 20.54
CA THR A 711 -35.45 -3.94 19.91
C THR A 711 -34.81 -3.02 18.88
N LYS A 712 -35.62 -2.52 17.94
CA LYS A 712 -35.16 -1.57 16.92
C LYS A 712 -34.69 -0.26 17.57
N GLU A 713 -35.36 0.19 18.61
CA GLU A 713 -35.00 1.40 19.35
C GLU A 713 -33.61 1.30 20.00
N GLU A 714 -33.23 0.12 20.49
CA GLU A 714 -31.90 -0.13 21.04
C GLU A 714 -30.82 -0.17 19.94
N VAL A 715 -31.13 -0.78 18.79
CA VAL A 715 -30.25 -0.74 17.60
C VAL A 715 -30.01 0.70 17.16
N ASP A 716 -31.08 1.48 16.98
CA ASP A 716 -31.00 2.88 16.54
C ASP A 716 -30.24 3.75 17.57
N ALA A 717 -30.39 3.45 18.87
CA ALA A 717 -29.64 4.14 19.93
C ALA A 717 -28.15 3.82 19.92
N ALA A 718 -27.77 2.55 19.70
CA ALA A 718 -26.37 2.15 19.60
C ALA A 718 -25.69 2.75 18.37
N VAL A 719 -26.37 2.77 17.22
CA VAL A 719 -25.89 3.45 15.99
C VAL A 719 -25.64 4.93 16.26
N LYS A 720 -26.58 5.60 16.92
CA LYS A 720 -26.48 7.02 17.24
C LYS A 720 -25.31 7.31 18.18
N ALA A 721 -25.13 6.50 19.21
CA ALA A 721 -24.02 6.67 20.16
C ALA A 721 -22.65 6.50 19.47
N LEU A 722 -22.53 5.51 18.58
CA LEU A 722 -21.29 5.31 17.82
C LEU A 722 -21.05 6.45 16.82
N GLN A 723 -22.09 6.94 16.14
CA GLN A 723 -21.99 8.11 15.26
C GLN A 723 -21.54 9.36 16.02
N GLU A 724 -22.06 9.59 17.22
CA GLU A 724 -21.65 10.72 18.06
C GLU A 724 -20.17 10.65 18.47
N ALA A 725 -19.61 9.44 18.63
CA ALA A 725 -18.18 9.26 18.89
C ALA A 725 -17.33 9.57 17.66
N ILE A 726 -17.78 9.16 16.47
CA ILE A 726 -17.13 9.49 15.19
C ILE A 726 -17.15 11.01 14.96
N ASP A 727 -18.31 11.64 15.13
CA ASP A 727 -18.48 13.09 14.96
C ASP A 727 -17.67 13.91 15.99
N GLY A 728 -17.32 13.28 17.12
CA GLY A 728 -16.54 13.86 18.21
C GLY A 728 -15.02 13.75 18.08
N LEU A 729 -14.50 13.23 16.97
CA LEU A 729 -13.05 13.15 16.71
C LEU A 729 -12.45 14.55 16.51
N GLU A 730 -11.31 14.81 17.18
CA GLU A 730 -10.59 16.08 17.11
C GLU A 730 -9.26 15.90 16.38
N LYS A 731 -8.97 16.74 15.38
CA LYS A 731 -7.70 16.67 14.63
C LYS A 731 -6.52 17.15 15.49
N GLU A 732 -5.35 16.53 15.36
CA GLU A 732 -4.12 17.06 15.98
C GLU A 732 -3.71 18.39 15.32
N ASP A 733 -3.47 19.43 16.13
CA ASP A 733 -2.99 20.74 15.65
C ASP A 733 -1.54 20.61 15.12
N SER A 734 -1.36 20.71 13.81
CA SER A 734 -0.05 20.68 13.15
C SER A 734 0.69 22.02 13.23
N ASP A 735 0.65 22.70 14.39
CA ASP A 735 1.37 23.97 14.59
C ASP A 735 1.85 24.16 16.04
N ALA A 736 2.85 23.35 16.44
CA ALA A 736 3.66 23.60 17.63
C ALA A 736 5.13 23.75 17.22
N GLY A 737 5.59 25.00 17.19
CA GLY A 737 6.94 25.39 16.86
C GLY A 737 8.01 24.67 17.70
N LYS A 738 9.11 24.31 17.03
CA LYS A 738 10.33 23.79 17.62
C LYS A 738 10.79 24.63 18.83
N PRO A 739 11.23 24.00 19.94
CA PRO A 739 11.96 24.71 20.98
C PRO A 739 13.34 25.12 20.44
N ASP A 740 13.62 26.41 20.46
CA ASP A 740 14.95 26.98 20.29
C ASP A 740 15.82 26.58 21.51
N THR A 741 16.62 25.54 21.37
CA THR A 741 17.71 25.25 22.31
C THR A 741 18.97 25.96 21.83
N GLY A 742 19.23 27.11 22.46
CA GLY A 742 20.50 27.82 22.36
C GLY A 742 21.67 27.10 23.05
N GLU A 743 22.86 27.64 22.76
CA GLU A 743 24.23 27.30 23.22
C GLU A 743 24.94 26.20 22.42
N SER A 744 26.17 26.37 21.91
CA SER A 744 27.16 27.43 22.04
C SER A 744 28.17 27.35 20.89
N GLY A 745 28.25 28.39 20.05
CA GLY A 745 29.35 28.62 19.12
C GLY A 745 30.31 29.64 19.71
N THR A 746 31.52 29.20 20.06
CA THR A 746 32.60 30.07 20.51
C THR A 746 33.17 30.87 19.33
N GLY A 747 33.50 32.15 19.57
CA GLY A 747 34.66 32.75 18.90
C GLY A 747 34.44 33.89 17.89
N ASN A 748 34.06 35.05 18.41
CA ASN A 748 34.78 36.32 18.25
C ASN A 748 34.73 37.15 16.93
N SER A 749 34.49 38.45 17.18
CA SER A 749 34.98 39.65 16.50
C SER A 749 34.12 40.30 15.40
N GLY A 750 33.69 41.55 15.65
CA GLY A 750 33.28 42.48 14.60
C GLY A 750 32.24 43.55 14.96
N ILE A 751 32.66 44.51 15.80
CA ILE A 751 32.27 45.95 15.85
C ILE A 751 31.18 46.42 14.85
N GLY A 752 30.16 47.15 15.33
CA GLY A 752 29.45 48.12 14.48
C GLY A 752 28.05 48.51 14.94
N THR A 753 27.93 49.72 15.50
CA THR A 753 26.77 50.40 16.08
C THR A 753 25.71 50.91 15.10
N SER A 754 24.58 51.35 15.67
CA SER A 754 23.49 52.21 15.16
C SER A 754 22.40 51.48 14.34
N ASP A 755 21.11 51.76 14.48
CA ASP A 755 20.49 53.03 14.84
C ASP A 755 19.08 52.85 15.44
N GLN A 756 18.64 53.90 16.14
CA GLN A 756 17.35 54.03 16.82
C GLN A 756 16.19 54.27 15.86
N GLY A 757 14.98 53.88 16.33
CA GLY A 757 13.79 54.72 16.17
C GLY A 757 12.63 54.07 15.42
N SER A 758 11.54 53.74 16.12
CA SER A 758 10.46 54.73 16.32
C SER A 758 9.36 54.14 17.18
N GLU A 759 8.96 54.93 18.17
CA GLU A 759 7.78 54.75 19.01
C GLU A 759 6.49 54.77 18.18
N GLY A 760 5.51 53.99 18.63
CA GLY A 760 4.15 53.95 18.10
C GLY A 760 3.20 53.40 19.16
N GLU A 761 3.08 54.15 20.26
CA GLU A 761 2.15 53.90 21.37
C GLU A 761 0.69 54.13 20.90
N LYS A 762 -0.16 53.10 21.02
CA LYS A 762 -1.61 53.27 21.16
C LYS A 762 -2.16 52.34 22.22
N THR A 763 -2.83 52.97 23.15
CA THR A 763 -3.37 52.48 24.42
C THR A 763 -4.71 51.74 24.27
N SER A 764 -4.83 50.70 25.10
CA SER A 764 -6.01 50.14 25.81
C SER A 764 -7.42 50.61 25.37
N SER A 765 -8.44 49.75 25.25
CA SER A 765 -8.96 48.86 26.29
C SER A 765 -10.20 48.13 25.75
N ASN A 766 -10.38 46.85 26.07
CA ASN A 766 -11.57 46.39 26.78
C ASN A 766 -11.44 44.90 27.16
N VAL A 767 -11.58 44.68 28.46
CA VAL A 767 -11.70 43.37 29.11
C VAL A 767 -13.16 42.95 29.04
N SER A 768 -13.44 41.69 28.65
CA SER A 768 -14.62 40.99 29.15
C SER A 768 -14.34 39.49 29.32
N VAL A 769 -14.17 39.12 30.59
CA VAL A 769 -14.73 37.96 31.31
C VAL A 769 -14.60 36.56 30.69
N LYS A 770 -13.82 35.74 31.40
CA LYS A 770 -13.80 34.27 31.37
C LYS A 770 -15.13 33.66 31.85
N THR A 771 -15.61 32.66 31.13
CA THR A 771 -16.47 31.54 31.56
C THR A 771 -16.12 30.38 30.63
N GLY A 772 -15.84 29.15 31.02
CA GLY A 772 -15.85 28.42 32.27
C GLY A 772 -15.74 26.95 31.85
N ASP A 773 -14.80 26.21 32.43
CA ASP A 773 -14.56 24.79 32.14
C ASP A 773 -15.85 23.97 32.26
N THR A 774 -16.09 23.12 31.26
CA THR A 774 -17.09 22.04 31.33
C THR A 774 -16.45 20.71 30.97
N THR A 775 -15.43 20.33 31.75
CA THR A 775 -15.01 18.94 31.85
C THR A 775 -15.92 18.23 32.87
N SER A 776 -16.38 17.02 32.54
CA SER A 776 -17.04 16.03 33.43
C SER A 776 -18.59 16.03 33.52
N VAL A 777 -19.31 15.69 32.43
CA VAL A 777 -20.72 15.21 32.55
C VAL A 777 -21.07 14.00 31.65
N LEU A 778 -20.24 13.62 30.65
CA LEU A 778 -20.67 12.62 29.65
C LEU A 778 -20.79 11.16 30.16
N ILE A 779 -20.09 10.79 31.25
CA ILE A 779 -19.96 9.37 31.67
C ILE A 779 -21.16 8.84 32.50
N VAL A 780 -22.08 9.68 32.95
CA VAL A 780 -23.16 9.26 33.88
C VAL A 780 -24.49 8.90 33.19
N VAL A 781 -24.68 9.24 31.91
CA VAL A 781 -25.97 9.01 31.23
C VAL A 781 -26.08 7.61 30.63
N ILE A 782 -24.96 6.99 30.23
CA ILE A 782 -24.94 5.72 29.50
C ILE A 782 -25.32 4.52 30.39
N SER A 783 -25.04 4.59 31.70
CA SER A 783 -25.35 3.50 32.63
C SER A 783 -26.82 3.46 33.11
N MET A 784 -27.61 4.50 32.87
CA MET A 784 -29.03 4.53 33.30
C MET A 784 -30.03 4.02 32.26
N ALA A 785 -29.66 3.91 30.97
CA ALA A 785 -30.58 3.46 29.93
C ALA A 785 -30.71 1.93 29.83
N LEU A 786 -29.66 1.16 30.15
CA LEU A 786 -29.65 -0.31 30.05
C LEU A 786 -30.16 -1.03 31.33
N ALA A 787 -30.34 -0.32 32.45
CA ALA A 787 -30.75 -0.92 33.72
C ALA A 787 -32.28 -1.01 33.93
N ALA A 788 -33.11 -0.55 32.99
CA ALA A 788 -34.56 -0.47 33.16
C ALA A 788 -35.36 -1.71 32.69
N GLY A 789 -34.72 -2.68 32.02
CA GLY A 789 -35.39 -3.87 31.46
C GLY A 789 -35.54 -5.08 32.40
N ALA A 790 -34.80 -5.14 33.51
CA ALA A 790 -34.68 -6.36 34.30
C ALA A 790 -35.11 -6.19 35.78
N MET A 791 -36.39 -5.88 36.04
CA MET A 791 -36.96 -6.13 37.39
C MET A 791 -38.50 -6.17 37.42
N LEU A 792 -39.09 -7.30 36.99
CA LEU A 792 -40.49 -7.64 37.29
C LEU A 792 -40.60 -9.14 37.64
N GLY A 793 -40.13 -9.48 38.84
CA GLY A 793 -40.34 -10.78 39.43
C GLY A 793 -40.16 -10.72 40.94
N VAL A 794 -41.21 -11.10 41.67
CA VAL A 794 -41.23 -11.34 43.13
C VAL A 794 -41.55 -10.12 44.01
N VAL A 795 -42.85 -9.80 44.13
CA VAL A 795 -43.43 -9.33 45.39
C VAL A 795 -44.65 -10.17 45.75
N ARG A 796 -44.51 -11.08 46.71
CA ARG A 796 -45.61 -11.40 47.63
C ARG A 796 -45.10 -11.87 49.00
N ARG A 797 -45.47 -11.03 49.99
CA ARG A 797 -45.81 -11.32 51.39
C ARG A 797 -44.75 -11.09 52.50
N LYS A 798 -45.08 -10.02 53.24
CA LYS A 798 -45.32 -9.95 54.71
C LYS A 798 -44.25 -9.29 55.57
N THR A 799 -44.42 -7.98 55.71
CA THR A 799 -44.59 -7.22 56.97
C THR A 799 -44.26 -7.88 58.32
N GLN A 800 -43.45 -7.12 59.08
CA GLN A 800 -43.42 -6.84 60.54
C GLN A 800 -41.99 -7.01 61.08
N LYS A 801 -41.36 -6.13 61.87
CA LYS A 801 -41.78 -4.93 62.62
C LYS A 801 -40.48 -4.25 63.13
N ARG A 802 -40.48 -2.90 63.16
CA ARG A 802 -39.90 -2.00 64.18
C ARG A 802 -38.72 -2.52 65.02
N LYS A 803 -37.58 -1.84 64.96
CA LYS A 803 -37.32 -0.62 65.76
C LYS A 803 -36.20 0.20 65.15
#